data_AF-A0A8H6HHQ7-F1
#
_entry.id   AF-A0A8H6HHQ7-F1
#
_cell.length_a   1.000
_cell.length_b   1.000
_cell.length_c   1.000
_cell.angle_alpha   90.00
_cell.angle_beta   90.00
_cell.angle_gamma   90.00
#
_symmetry.space_group_name_H-M   'P 1'
#
loop_
_entity.id
_entity.type
_entity.pdbx_description
1 polymer ?
#
loop_
_entity_poly.entity_id
_entity_poly.type
_entity_poly.pdbx_seq_one_letter_code
_entity_poly.pdbx_strand_id
1 'polypeptide(L)'
;MSRTIPLCVAADMDSEDVMKANPNYRRVVARGVKAGKSMQTICNVRAPKGAGETVVAGAKRKSEAVSQEVDAPPAKRSRKAPAPSVESLATSTHRTNTTLTTNGDSRIPIWTLLEDAYLDSTVKQLKAMCWSVGDVQDLGTGADEIGEGMKSLHETERRRDIRDAWLLKETIQASSSTLEASSVIRRAQLMVVTRVAWEWMDTNVEGAYRSLSGGTRHWLHGVALKVRAHIISGKPATFSAQSFLRDLFAKDSTFTASSRRNAPSKVDNIENFSGVMHHLLAKWFDFPNSLSEYAQGRFVKVVSDRFGTEVLYVSSVWEVYKNVARAIDPKNRRITTKKVDSWIALLTTTVGHSKYDGVHTKLRGLGVLLSAAARESTGLDKWDAQLPANTTIRSALNPFRIIGSKGFSEDAMAQFIDQIERLYPLLDAPGIEPIKPPRSAPTIEQKLYAYLKMVFDNTDKKLPFRDFAASRRTILQPNGPYSSIHLRTREGFFSALVYRAITHNSEFLIQHQEIVFEGVEDYFEVCQSYEGVVPWKEDAFFCDGCAYGAWTRLSPDSATQFWETTGDEEHNTWLLGNEPITFLDLVRKFTHSTAFPTMGPLIGYLLASDYALAGVVEKPTIRELGELVFSIRKGAYTGLSNLGFACATEDATAGALEVLHAEICRRLPETRRVQMGYDVFILEHMLCKFGRLSGNVYDELAACY
;
A
#
# COMPACT_ATOMS: atom_id res chain seq x y z
N MET A 1 18.23 13.83 42.36
CA MET A 1 18.76 14.84 41.42
C MET A 1 20.07 14.31 40.87
N SER A 2 20.06 13.78 39.64
CA SER A 2 21.26 13.34 38.92
C SER A 2 21.12 13.85 37.50
N ARG A 3 22.12 14.62 37.04
CA ARG A 3 22.14 15.33 35.77
C ARG A 3 22.62 14.39 34.67
N THR A 4 21.84 14.34 33.61
CA THR A 4 22.11 13.75 32.30
C THR A 4 23.29 14.46 31.63
N ILE A 5 24.24 13.71 31.06
CA ILE A 5 25.24 14.18 30.10
C ILE A 5 24.94 13.50 28.76
N PRO A 6 24.72 14.23 27.66
CA PRO A 6 24.55 13.65 26.32
C PRO A 6 25.92 13.34 25.70
N LEU A 7 26.07 12.11 25.20
CA LEU A 7 27.24 11.64 24.45
C LEU A 7 27.18 12.18 23.02
N CYS A 8 27.88 13.29 22.78
CA CYS A 8 28.49 13.69 21.51
C CYS A 8 29.79 14.40 21.88
N VAL A 9 30.85 14.20 21.10
CA VAL A 9 32.27 14.61 21.29
C VAL A 9 33.15 13.56 21.99
N ALA A 10 33.84 12.78 21.16
CA ALA A 10 35.23 12.37 21.41
C ALA A 10 35.89 12.08 20.05
N ALA A 11 36.40 13.13 19.42
CA ALA A 11 37.61 13.05 18.62
C ALA A 11 38.80 13.31 19.59
N ASP A 12 39.94 12.74 19.27
CA ASP A 12 41.25 12.85 19.93
C ASP A 12 41.43 12.11 21.27
N MET A 13 41.83 10.84 21.16
CA MET A 13 42.85 10.27 22.03
C MET A 13 43.75 9.35 21.21
N ASP A 14 44.99 9.78 20.97
CA ASP A 14 46.10 8.94 20.58
C ASP A 14 46.33 7.88 21.67
N SER A 15 46.26 6.60 21.29
CA SER A 15 46.99 5.54 21.97
C SER A 15 47.35 4.46 20.97
N GLU A 16 48.60 4.51 20.51
CA GLU A 16 49.33 3.34 20.03
C GLU A 16 49.28 2.22 21.08
N ASP A 17 49.40 0.98 20.61
CA ASP A 17 49.46 -0.27 21.36
C ASP A 17 48.13 -0.80 21.95
N VAL A 18 47.51 -1.72 21.20
CA VAL A 18 47.28 -3.13 21.57
C VAL A 18 46.17 -3.68 20.67
N MET A 19 46.51 -4.57 19.73
CA MET A 19 45.76 -5.82 19.47
C MET A 19 46.62 -6.70 18.55
N LYS A 20 47.22 -7.73 19.14
CA LYS A 20 47.89 -8.82 18.45
C LYS A 20 46.87 -9.63 17.66
N ALA A 21 47.22 -9.96 16.42
CA ALA A 21 46.46 -10.85 15.55
C ALA A 21 46.19 -12.21 16.22
N ASN A 22 44.94 -12.67 16.15
CA ASN A 22 44.52 -14.01 16.54
C ASN A 22 44.79 -14.99 15.38
N PRO A 23 45.70 -15.97 15.52
CA PRO A 23 46.14 -16.81 14.40
C PRO A 23 45.28 -18.07 14.15
N ASN A 24 44.08 -18.19 14.72
CA ASN A 24 43.28 -19.43 14.67
C ASN A 24 42.11 -19.44 13.66
N TYR A 25 42.31 -18.91 12.45
CA TYR A 25 41.41 -19.15 11.31
C TYR A 25 42.19 -19.70 10.10
N ARG A 26 42.66 -20.95 10.19
CA ARG A 26 43.05 -21.76 9.02
C ARG A 26 42.71 -23.24 9.25
N ARG A 27 41.98 -23.81 8.27
CA ARG A 27 41.54 -25.22 8.09
C ARG A 27 40.31 -25.59 8.95
N VAL A 28 39.20 -26.08 8.40
CA VAL A 28 39.07 -27.27 7.55
C VAL A 28 37.89 -27.11 6.56
N VAL A 29 38.14 -27.21 5.25
CA VAL A 29 37.14 -27.66 4.27
C VAL A 29 37.75 -28.87 3.56
N ALA A 30 37.32 -30.06 3.98
CA ALA A 30 37.57 -31.30 3.25
C ALA A 30 36.35 -32.22 3.36
N ARG A 31 35.68 -32.36 2.21
CA ARG A 31 34.90 -33.51 1.73
C ARG A 31 33.71 -34.02 2.54
N GLY A 32 32.55 -33.92 1.90
CA GLY A 32 31.37 -34.75 2.13
C GLY A 32 30.45 -34.79 0.92
N VAL A 33 30.95 -35.19 -0.25
CA VAL A 33 30.10 -35.48 -1.42
C VAL A 33 29.27 -36.73 -1.11
N LYS A 34 27.97 -36.56 -0.89
CA LYS A 34 26.99 -37.64 -0.97
C LYS A 34 26.04 -37.37 -2.14
N ALA A 35 26.02 -38.34 -3.04
CA ALA A 35 25.16 -38.40 -4.20
C ALA A 35 23.68 -38.31 -3.80
N GLY A 36 22.97 -37.31 -4.33
CA GLY A 36 21.53 -37.12 -4.23
C GLY A 36 20.93 -37.01 -5.63
N LYS A 37 19.91 -37.80 -5.89
CA LYS A 37 19.32 -38.10 -7.20
C LYS A 37 18.79 -36.86 -7.94
N SER A 38 19.13 -36.82 -9.23
CA SER A 38 18.62 -35.93 -10.27
C SER A 38 17.09 -35.99 -10.38
N MET A 39 16.45 -34.83 -10.32
CA MET A 39 15.05 -34.62 -10.69
C MET A 39 15.05 -33.64 -11.88
N GLN A 40 14.99 -34.19 -13.09
CA GLN A 40 14.89 -33.44 -14.34
C GLN A 40 13.58 -32.63 -14.35
N THR A 41 13.70 -31.31 -14.30
CA THR A 41 12.61 -30.40 -14.69
C THR A 41 12.99 -29.81 -16.06
N ILE A 42 12.25 -30.22 -17.08
CA ILE A 42 12.39 -29.74 -18.45
C ILE A 42 11.81 -28.32 -18.51
N CYS A 43 12.68 -27.32 -18.63
CA CYS A 43 12.31 -25.97 -19.05
C CYS A 43 12.89 -25.71 -20.44
N ASN A 44 12.06 -25.85 -21.47
CA ASN A 44 12.37 -25.45 -22.84
C ASN A 44 12.36 -23.91 -22.93
N VAL A 45 13.55 -23.29 -23.00
CA VAL A 45 13.70 -21.90 -23.41
C VAL A 45 14.26 -21.87 -24.83
N ARG A 46 13.46 -21.29 -25.73
CA ARG A 46 13.73 -21.13 -27.16
C ARG A 46 14.72 -19.96 -27.34
N ALA A 47 15.87 -20.24 -27.95
CA ALA A 47 16.81 -19.21 -28.40
C ALA A 47 16.24 -18.42 -29.61
N PRO A 48 16.47 -17.11 -29.72
CA PRO A 48 16.21 -16.39 -30.96
C PRO A 48 17.38 -16.58 -31.94
N LYS A 49 17.08 -17.10 -33.13
CA LYS A 49 17.98 -17.13 -34.28
C LYS A 49 17.76 -15.89 -35.14
N GLY A 50 18.87 -15.30 -35.61
CA GLY A 50 18.95 -14.70 -36.94
C GLY A 50 19.13 -13.18 -36.97
N ALA A 51 20.39 -12.73 -36.89
CA ALA A 51 20.80 -11.47 -37.50
C ALA A 51 21.25 -11.79 -38.93
N GLY A 52 20.49 -11.30 -39.91
CA GLY A 52 20.86 -11.32 -41.33
C GLY A 52 21.63 -10.06 -41.67
N GLU A 53 22.77 -10.23 -42.32
CA GLU A 53 23.54 -9.18 -42.97
C GLU A 53 22.70 -8.46 -44.03
N THR A 54 22.79 -7.14 -44.09
CA THR A 54 22.48 -6.40 -45.31
C THR A 54 23.39 -5.17 -45.39
N VAL A 55 24.37 -5.28 -46.30
CA VAL A 55 25.16 -4.18 -46.85
C VAL A 55 24.25 -3.36 -47.77
N VAL A 56 24.21 -2.02 -47.65
CA VAL A 56 24.30 -1.05 -48.76
C VAL A 56 24.66 0.35 -48.24
N ALA A 57 25.62 0.94 -48.96
CA ALA A 57 26.15 2.30 -49.04
C ALA A 57 25.24 3.50 -48.72
N GLY A 58 25.88 4.60 -48.28
CA GLY A 58 25.30 5.95 -48.34
C GLY A 58 26.19 7.04 -47.72
N ALA A 59 27.01 7.67 -48.55
CA ALA A 59 27.90 8.78 -48.20
C ALA A 59 27.18 10.06 -47.73
N LYS A 60 27.82 10.85 -46.84
CA LYS A 60 28.16 12.28 -47.08
C LYS A 60 28.91 12.93 -45.93
N ARG A 61 30.03 13.57 -46.30
CA ARG A 61 30.82 14.58 -45.58
C ARG A 61 30.02 15.85 -45.26
N LYS A 62 30.39 16.56 -44.18
CA LYS A 62 30.64 18.02 -44.08
C LYS A 62 31.10 18.34 -42.64
N SER A 63 32.39 18.67 -42.42
CA SER A 63 32.98 20.03 -42.29
C SER A 63 32.46 20.79 -41.05
N GLU A 64 33.26 20.92 -39.98
CA GLU A 64 34.23 22.00 -39.70
C GLU A 64 33.64 23.41 -39.55
N ALA A 65 33.76 23.96 -38.34
CA ALA A 65 34.01 25.36 -37.94
C ALA A 65 33.95 25.38 -36.39
N VAL A 66 34.99 25.59 -35.57
CA VAL A 66 36.04 26.62 -35.48
C VAL A 66 35.48 28.04 -35.26
N SER A 67 36.07 28.72 -34.27
CA SER A 67 35.94 30.13 -33.83
C SER A 67 34.96 30.32 -32.64
N GLN A 68 35.29 31.02 -31.55
CA GLN A 68 36.31 32.06 -31.36
C GLN A 68 36.53 32.37 -29.86
N GLU A 69 37.80 32.57 -29.47
CA GLU A 69 38.25 33.32 -28.30
C GLU A 69 37.79 34.79 -28.35
N VAL A 70 37.49 35.37 -27.18
CA VAL A 70 37.67 36.82 -26.94
C VAL A 70 38.16 37.05 -25.50
N ASP A 71 39.32 37.67 -25.38
CA ASP A 71 39.97 38.20 -24.18
C ASP A 71 39.24 39.42 -23.56
N ALA A 72 39.12 39.42 -22.21
CA ALA A 72 39.51 40.42 -21.18
C ALA A 72 39.33 41.97 -21.39
N PRO A 73 39.54 42.89 -20.40
CA PRO A 73 39.34 42.94 -18.92
C PRO A 73 38.69 44.32 -18.47
N PRO A 74 39.06 45.02 -17.35
CA PRO A 74 38.65 44.82 -15.95
C PRO A 74 38.02 46.05 -15.22
N ALA A 75 37.65 45.82 -13.95
CA ALA A 75 37.63 46.75 -12.79
C ALA A 75 36.40 47.65 -12.52
N LYS A 76 35.85 47.54 -11.29
CA LYS A 76 35.86 48.60 -10.24
C LYS A 76 35.06 48.23 -8.96
N ARG A 77 35.79 48.24 -7.82
CA ARG A 77 35.55 48.96 -6.55
C ARG A 77 34.16 48.95 -5.84
N SER A 78 34.23 48.46 -4.59
CA SER A 78 33.82 49.13 -3.32
C SER A 78 32.33 49.26 -2.95
N ARG A 79 31.94 48.61 -1.84
CA ARG A 79 31.61 49.32 -0.57
C ARG A 79 31.49 48.36 0.62
N LYS A 80 32.34 48.60 1.63
CA LYS A 80 32.20 48.13 3.02
C LYS A 80 31.10 48.96 3.71
N ALA A 81 30.31 48.33 4.57
CA ALA A 81 29.56 48.97 5.64
C ALA A 81 29.72 48.16 6.95
N PRO A 82 29.65 48.81 8.13
CA PRO A 82 30.35 48.34 9.32
C PRO A 82 29.45 47.57 10.31
N ALA A 83 30.12 46.76 11.13
CA ALA A 83 29.58 46.18 12.36
C ALA A 83 29.44 47.25 13.47
N PRO A 84 28.56 47.03 14.46
CA PRO A 84 28.69 47.64 15.77
C PRO A 84 29.18 46.63 16.83
N SER A 85 30.27 47.00 17.49
CA SER A 85 30.71 46.56 18.83
C SER A 85 29.65 46.89 19.89
N VAL A 86 29.25 45.98 20.79
CA VAL A 86 29.85 45.63 22.10
C VAL A 86 30.10 46.84 23.02
N GLU A 87 29.24 47.00 24.03
CA GLU A 87 29.50 47.46 25.42
C GLU A 87 28.24 47.12 26.26
N SER A 88 28.25 46.04 27.03
CA SER A 88 28.50 45.99 28.49
C SER A 88 27.54 46.83 29.35
N LEU A 89 26.71 46.18 30.18
CA LEU A 89 26.71 46.41 31.63
C LEU A 89 25.94 45.30 32.36
N ALA A 90 26.49 44.91 33.50
CA ALA A 90 26.05 43.83 34.35
C ALA A 90 25.03 44.27 35.42
N THR A 91 24.36 43.25 35.97
CA THR A 91 23.74 43.14 37.31
C THR A 91 22.59 44.09 37.69
N SER A 92 21.41 43.51 37.95
CA SER A 92 20.75 43.65 39.25
C SER A 92 19.55 42.71 39.36
N THR A 93 19.61 41.82 40.35
CA THR A 93 18.52 41.00 40.87
C THR A 93 17.56 41.83 41.72
N HIS A 94 16.28 41.86 41.38
CA HIS A 94 15.22 42.05 42.38
C HIS A 94 13.98 41.21 42.08
N ARG A 95 13.77 40.21 42.95
CA ARG A 95 12.48 39.55 43.19
C ARG A 95 11.53 40.54 43.86
N THR A 96 10.35 40.73 43.30
CA THR A 96 9.18 41.23 44.04
C THR A 96 8.05 40.22 43.92
N ASN A 97 7.75 39.58 45.05
CA ASN A 97 6.52 38.82 45.26
C ASN A 97 5.33 39.78 45.18
N THR A 98 4.39 39.52 44.28
CA THR A 98 3.09 40.21 44.28
C THR A 98 2.01 39.20 44.68
N THR A 99 1.55 39.34 45.93
CA THR A 99 0.41 38.66 46.51
C THR A 99 -0.87 39.24 45.92
N LEU A 100 -1.64 38.43 45.19
CA LEU A 100 -3.00 38.78 44.74
C LEU A 100 -3.98 38.55 45.89
N THR A 101 -4.64 39.63 46.33
CA THR A 101 -5.79 39.60 47.21
C THR A 101 -7.05 39.49 46.35
N THR A 102 -7.85 38.47 46.62
CA THR A 102 -9.17 38.25 46.03
C THR A 102 -10.21 39.03 46.82
N ASN A 103 -10.95 39.93 46.16
CA ASN A 103 -12.29 40.35 46.56
C ASN A 103 -12.98 40.93 45.32
N GLY A 104 -14.05 40.30 44.84
CA GLY A 104 -14.84 40.81 43.72
C GLY A 104 -15.51 39.69 42.94
N ASP A 105 -16.80 39.56 43.16
CA ASP A 105 -17.69 38.47 42.77
C ASP A 105 -18.01 38.49 41.25
N SER A 106 -17.13 37.91 40.44
CA SER A 106 -17.46 37.44 39.09
C SER A 106 -16.77 36.11 38.85
N ARG A 107 -17.52 35.00 38.97
CA ARG A 107 -17.05 33.69 38.49
C ARG A 107 -16.95 33.75 36.98
N ILE A 108 -15.82 34.26 36.50
CA ILE A 108 -15.37 34.10 35.12
C ILE A 108 -15.29 32.58 34.89
N PRO A 109 -16.12 32.01 34.01
CA PRO A 109 -16.14 30.57 33.84
C PRO A 109 -14.78 30.07 33.39
N ILE A 110 -14.32 28.93 33.91
CA ILE A 110 -12.95 28.43 33.70
C ILE A 110 -12.54 28.30 32.22
N TRP A 111 -13.52 28.25 31.31
CA TRP A 111 -13.30 28.18 29.86
C TRP A 111 -12.90 29.51 29.20
N THR A 112 -13.14 30.68 29.81
CA THR A 112 -12.60 31.94 29.26
C THR A 112 -11.10 32.13 29.55
N LEU A 113 -10.49 31.21 30.29
CA LEU A 113 -9.04 31.14 30.52
C LEU A 113 -8.33 30.18 29.55
N LEU A 114 -9.08 29.48 28.68
CA LEU A 114 -8.48 28.76 27.55
C LEU A 114 -8.07 29.81 26.50
N GLU A 115 -6.78 29.92 26.25
CA GLU A 115 -6.14 30.94 25.43
C GLU A 115 -6.89 31.21 24.11
N ASP A 116 -7.35 32.46 23.92
CA ASP A 116 -8.05 32.93 22.71
C ASP A 116 -7.26 32.60 21.42
N ALA A 117 -5.92 32.49 21.49
CA ALA A 117 -5.06 32.20 20.35
C ALA A 117 -5.20 30.77 19.81
N TYR A 118 -5.42 29.77 20.68
CA TYR A 118 -5.59 28.38 20.25
C TYR A 118 -6.95 28.17 19.59
N LEU A 119 -8.00 28.73 20.20
CA LEU A 119 -9.35 28.69 19.62
C LEU A 119 -9.39 29.39 18.26
N ASP A 120 -8.76 30.56 18.12
CA ASP A 120 -8.77 31.34 16.87
C ASP A 120 -8.03 30.62 15.72
N SER A 121 -6.96 29.89 16.03
CA SER A 121 -6.24 29.05 15.05
C SER A 121 -7.08 27.86 14.58
N THR A 122 -7.68 27.10 15.49
CA THR A 122 -8.57 25.97 15.16
C THR A 122 -9.80 26.45 14.39
N VAL A 123 -10.34 27.62 14.76
CA VAL A 123 -11.44 28.29 14.05
C VAL A 123 -11.05 28.66 12.62
N LYS A 124 -9.85 29.21 12.40
CA LYS A 124 -9.36 29.53 11.04
C LYS A 124 -9.21 28.28 10.18
N GLN A 125 -8.74 27.17 10.76
CA GLN A 125 -8.64 25.87 10.07
C GLN A 125 -10.02 25.31 9.72
N LEU A 126 -10.98 25.36 10.65
CA LEU A 126 -12.36 24.94 10.41
C LEU A 126 -13.03 25.80 9.33
N LYS A 127 -12.81 27.13 9.34
CA LYS A 127 -13.27 28.03 8.27
C LYS A 127 -12.64 27.63 6.93
N ALA A 128 -11.34 27.40 6.86
CA ALA A 128 -10.70 26.95 5.61
C ALA A 128 -11.29 25.63 5.08
N MET A 129 -11.59 24.66 5.96
CA MET A 129 -12.28 23.41 5.59
C MET A 129 -13.73 23.63 5.13
N CYS A 130 -14.46 24.58 5.73
CA CYS A 130 -15.85 24.87 5.34
C CYS A 130 -15.94 25.50 3.96
N TRP A 131 -14.98 26.37 3.61
CA TRP A 131 -14.97 27.06 2.32
C TRP A 131 -14.56 26.12 1.17
N SER A 132 -13.74 25.10 1.42
CA SER A 132 -13.40 24.10 0.39
C SER A 132 -14.55 23.14 0.05
N VAL A 133 -15.55 23.01 0.93
CA VAL A 133 -16.78 22.23 0.68
C VAL A 133 -17.78 23.01 -0.18
N GLY A 134 -17.76 24.35 -0.11
CA GLY A 134 -18.64 25.24 -0.89
C GLY A 134 -18.44 25.16 -2.41
N ASP A 135 -17.29 24.65 -2.87
CA ASP A 135 -16.98 24.47 -4.30
C ASP A 135 -17.53 23.15 -4.87
N VAL A 136 -18.18 22.31 -4.06
CA VAL A 136 -18.74 21.02 -4.49
C VAL A 136 -20.26 21.13 -4.69
N GLN A 137 -20.68 21.84 -5.74
CA GLN A 137 -22.11 22.03 -6.06
C GLN A 137 -22.83 20.77 -6.58
N ASP A 138 -22.12 19.65 -6.80
CA ASP A 138 -22.66 18.44 -7.45
C ASP A 138 -23.09 17.29 -6.50
N LEU A 139 -23.06 17.49 -5.17
CA LEU A 139 -23.33 16.40 -4.21
C LEU A 139 -24.81 16.22 -3.78
N GLY A 140 -25.74 17.01 -4.33
CA GLY A 140 -27.18 16.89 -4.03
C GLY A 140 -27.54 17.27 -2.58
N THR A 141 -28.68 16.77 -2.08
CA THR A 141 -29.30 17.19 -0.81
C THR A 141 -28.40 17.07 0.43
N GLY A 142 -27.39 16.19 0.41
CA GLY A 142 -26.43 16.05 1.51
C GLY A 142 -25.44 17.22 1.63
N ALA A 143 -25.17 17.95 0.54
CA ALA A 143 -24.33 19.13 0.58
C ALA A 143 -25.01 20.30 1.28
N ASP A 144 -26.32 20.43 1.10
CA ASP A 144 -27.13 21.48 1.75
C ASP A 144 -27.20 21.26 3.27
N GLU A 145 -27.40 20.01 3.72
CA GLU A 145 -27.41 19.66 5.14
C GLU A 145 -26.06 19.90 5.83
N ILE A 146 -24.96 19.55 5.16
CA ILE A 146 -23.61 19.85 5.65
C ILE A 146 -23.37 21.37 5.67
N GLY A 147 -23.82 22.08 4.63
CA GLY A 147 -23.74 23.54 4.56
C GLY A 147 -24.52 24.25 5.67
N GLU A 148 -25.72 23.78 6.00
CA GLU A 148 -26.50 24.28 7.13
C GLU A 148 -25.86 23.95 8.48
N GLY A 149 -25.33 22.74 8.65
CA GLY A 149 -24.55 22.35 9.83
C GLY A 149 -23.35 23.26 10.06
N MET A 150 -22.62 23.61 8.99
CA MET A 150 -21.47 24.52 9.07
C MET A 150 -21.87 25.97 9.34
N LYS A 151 -22.99 26.45 8.80
CA LYS A 151 -23.56 27.76 9.15
C LYS A 151 -23.96 27.81 10.63
N SER A 152 -24.54 26.73 11.14
CA SER A 152 -24.91 26.59 12.56
C SER A 152 -23.67 26.52 13.47
N LEU A 153 -22.58 25.87 13.03
CA LEU A 153 -21.29 25.86 13.74
C LEU A 153 -20.74 27.28 13.91
N HIS A 154 -20.77 28.05 12.83
CA HIS A 154 -20.25 29.41 12.84
C HIS A 154 -21.06 30.35 13.75
N GLU A 155 -22.39 30.19 13.80
CA GLU A 155 -23.25 30.97 14.70
C GLU A 155 -23.09 30.54 16.16
N THR A 156 -22.87 29.24 16.41
CA THR A 156 -22.59 28.68 17.74
C THR A 156 -21.23 29.15 18.28
N GLU A 157 -20.20 29.15 17.43
CA GLU A 157 -18.86 29.68 17.69
C GLU A 157 -18.97 31.15 18.14
N ARG A 158 -19.77 31.96 17.44
CA ARG A 158 -19.99 33.37 17.76
C ARG A 158 -20.58 33.58 19.15
N ARG A 159 -21.43 32.66 19.60
CA ARG A 159 -22.11 32.71 20.90
C ARG A 159 -21.28 32.15 22.06
N ARG A 160 -20.15 31.49 21.77
CA ARG A 160 -19.29 30.79 22.75
C ARG A 160 -20.07 29.79 23.63
N ASP A 161 -21.14 29.18 23.10
CA ASP A 161 -21.94 28.18 23.83
C ASP A 161 -21.46 26.77 23.51
N ILE A 162 -20.76 26.15 24.46
CA ILE A 162 -20.23 24.79 24.32
C ILE A 162 -21.33 23.72 24.22
N ARG A 163 -22.52 24.01 24.75
CA ARG A 163 -23.66 23.08 24.68
C ARG A 163 -24.19 22.99 23.25
N ASP A 164 -24.32 24.12 22.58
CA ASP A 164 -24.73 24.16 21.17
C ASP A 164 -23.68 23.49 20.27
N ALA A 165 -22.39 23.63 20.57
CA ALA A 165 -21.32 22.96 19.82
C ALA A 165 -21.40 21.42 19.99
N TRP A 166 -21.77 20.96 21.18
CA TRP A 166 -21.98 19.55 21.45
C TRP A 166 -23.22 19.01 20.73
N LEU A 167 -24.35 19.73 20.77
CA LEU A 167 -25.57 19.37 20.04
C LEU A 167 -25.32 19.32 18.52
N LEU A 168 -24.51 20.23 18.01
CA LEU A 168 -24.13 20.24 16.60
C LEU A 168 -23.24 19.06 16.24
N LYS A 169 -22.27 18.68 17.08
CA LYS A 169 -21.49 17.45 16.89
C LYS A 169 -22.41 16.23 16.81
N GLU A 170 -23.38 16.11 17.72
CA GLU A 170 -24.37 15.02 17.70
C GLU A 170 -25.18 15.04 16.41
N THR A 171 -25.57 16.22 15.92
CA THR A 171 -26.28 16.41 14.65
C THR A 171 -25.43 15.98 13.46
N ILE A 172 -24.17 16.43 13.36
CA ILE A 172 -23.24 16.05 12.29
C ILE A 172 -22.98 14.53 12.32
N GLN A 173 -22.82 13.94 13.51
CA GLN A 173 -22.64 12.51 13.67
C GLN A 173 -23.88 11.72 13.22
N ALA A 174 -25.09 12.24 13.48
CA ALA A 174 -26.34 11.67 12.99
C ALA A 174 -26.46 11.79 11.46
N SER A 175 -26.13 12.94 10.86
CA SER A 175 -26.11 13.14 9.41
C SER A 175 -25.09 12.21 8.73
N SER A 176 -23.88 12.09 9.29
CA SER A 176 -22.85 11.18 8.78
C SER A 176 -23.33 9.72 8.80
N SER A 177 -23.99 9.30 9.88
CA SER A 177 -24.57 7.95 9.99
C SER A 177 -25.68 7.72 8.95
N THR A 178 -26.46 8.76 8.65
CA THR A 178 -27.54 8.72 7.65
C THR A 178 -26.99 8.61 6.22
N LEU A 179 -25.92 9.35 5.91
CA LEU A 179 -25.22 9.27 4.63
C LEU A 179 -24.57 7.89 4.42
N GLU A 180 -23.96 7.33 5.47
CA GLU A 180 -23.41 5.97 5.42
C GLU A 180 -24.51 4.93 5.16
N ALA A 181 -25.63 5.02 5.89
CA ALA A 181 -26.81 4.18 5.69
C ALA A 181 -27.34 4.26 4.24
N SER A 182 -27.51 5.48 3.72
CA SER A 182 -27.95 5.73 2.34
C SER A 182 -26.99 5.11 1.32
N SER A 183 -25.68 5.26 1.52
CA SER A 183 -24.65 4.63 0.69
C SER A 183 -24.73 3.10 0.73
N VAL A 184 -24.94 2.49 1.90
CA VAL A 184 -25.14 1.03 2.04
C VAL A 184 -26.36 0.56 1.23
N ILE A 185 -27.47 1.29 1.30
CA ILE A 185 -28.71 0.95 0.59
C ILE A 185 -28.54 1.07 -0.92
N ARG A 186 -27.96 2.18 -1.40
CA ARG A 186 -27.72 2.38 -2.84
C ARG A 186 -26.82 1.29 -3.43
N ARG A 187 -25.81 0.86 -2.67
CA ARG A 187 -24.94 -0.27 -3.06
C ARG A 187 -25.72 -1.58 -3.15
N ALA A 188 -26.56 -1.87 -2.17
CA ALA A 188 -27.42 -3.06 -2.18
C ALA A 188 -28.40 -3.03 -3.36
N GLN A 189 -29.04 -1.89 -3.61
CA GLN A 189 -29.93 -1.69 -4.76
C GLN A 189 -29.22 -1.93 -6.09
N LEU A 190 -28.03 -1.35 -6.26
CA LEU A 190 -27.21 -1.58 -7.46
C LEU A 190 -26.93 -3.08 -7.66
N MET A 191 -26.50 -3.78 -6.61
CA MET A 191 -26.25 -5.22 -6.66
C MET A 191 -27.52 -6.01 -7.06
N VAL A 192 -28.68 -5.68 -6.50
CA VAL A 192 -29.96 -6.30 -6.85
C VAL A 192 -30.34 -6.04 -8.31
N VAL A 193 -30.21 -4.80 -8.77
CA VAL A 193 -30.50 -4.43 -10.17
C VAL A 193 -29.60 -5.22 -11.12
N THR A 194 -28.29 -5.29 -10.83
CA THR A 194 -27.34 -6.08 -11.61
C THR A 194 -27.72 -7.57 -11.62
N ARG A 195 -28.09 -8.14 -10.48
CA ARG A 195 -28.60 -9.52 -10.41
C ARG A 195 -29.82 -9.71 -11.31
N VAL A 196 -30.86 -8.91 -11.14
CA VAL A 196 -32.15 -9.05 -11.84
C VAL A 196 -31.95 -8.92 -13.35
N ALA A 197 -31.14 -7.95 -13.79
CA ALA A 197 -30.84 -7.75 -15.20
C ALA A 197 -30.20 -8.99 -15.84
N TRP A 198 -29.20 -9.58 -15.19
CA TRP A 198 -28.52 -10.77 -15.70
C TRP A 198 -29.33 -12.05 -15.54
N GLU A 199 -30.15 -12.17 -14.50
CA GLU A 199 -31.06 -13.31 -14.30
C GLU A 199 -32.20 -13.32 -15.33
N TRP A 200 -32.72 -12.15 -15.69
CA TRP A 200 -33.64 -12.00 -16.82
C TRP A 200 -32.96 -12.46 -18.13
N MET A 201 -31.72 -12.04 -18.37
CA MET A 201 -30.95 -12.44 -19.56
C MET A 201 -30.78 -13.96 -19.63
N ASP A 202 -30.27 -14.58 -18.55
CA ASP A 202 -30.06 -16.04 -18.45
C ASP A 202 -31.38 -16.80 -18.73
N THR A 203 -32.47 -16.38 -18.10
CA THR A 203 -33.80 -17.00 -18.25
C THR A 203 -34.31 -16.95 -19.69
N ASN A 204 -34.16 -15.80 -20.35
CA ASN A 204 -34.61 -15.62 -21.73
C ASN A 204 -33.74 -16.40 -22.73
N VAL A 205 -32.43 -16.48 -22.51
CA VAL A 205 -31.53 -17.29 -23.33
C VAL A 205 -31.82 -18.78 -23.17
N GLU A 206 -32.04 -19.26 -21.95
CA GLU A 206 -32.39 -20.65 -21.71
C GLU A 206 -33.77 -21.00 -22.31
N GLY A 207 -34.77 -20.13 -22.14
CA GLY A 207 -36.08 -20.28 -22.77
C GLY A 207 -36.00 -20.32 -24.30
N ALA A 208 -35.18 -19.45 -24.88
CA ALA A 208 -34.91 -19.45 -26.32
C ALA A 208 -34.27 -20.76 -26.79
N TYR A 209 -33.29 -21.28 -26.04
CA TYR A 209 -32.66 -22.57 -26.35
C TYR A 209 -33.65 -23.73 -26.27
N ARG A 210 -34.43 -23.82 -25.19
CA ARG A 210 -35.45 -24.87 -25.00
C ARG A 210 -36.51 -24.86 -26.12
N SER A 211 -36.84 -23.68 -26.66
CA SER A 211 -37.76 -23.56 -27.80
C SER A 211 -37.25 -24.25 -29.09
N LEU A 212 -35.95 -24.51 -29.21
CA LEU A 212 -35.37 -25.23 -30.35
C LEU A 212 -35.69 -26.73 -30.34
N SER A 213 -36.05 -27.29 -29.19
CA SER A 213 -36.38 -28.71 -29.00
C SER A 213 -37.88 -29.01 -29.08
N GLY A 214 -38.69 -28.10 -29.65
CA GLY A 214 -40.15 -28.26 -29.76
C GLY A 214 -40.95 -27.77 -28.54
N GLY A 215 -40.32 -26.97 -27.67
CA GLY A 215 -41.03 -26.29 -26.57
C GLY A 215 -41.92 -25.13 -27.05
N THR A 216 -42.62 -24.50 -26.09
CA THR A 216 -43.45 -23.31 -26.33
C THR A 216 -42.68 -22.22 -27.10
N ARG A 217 -43.34 -21.58 -28.06
CA ARG A 217 -42.72 -20.55 -28.92
C ARG A 217 -42.24 -19.36 -28.06
N HIS A 218 -40.93 -19.21 -27.93
CA HIS A 218 -40.30 -18.10 -27.22
C HIS A 218 -40.16 -16.88 -28.15
N TRP A 219 -40.22 -15.64 -27.63
CA TRP A 219 -40.09 -14.44 -28.46
C TRP A 219 -38.73 -14.34 -29.17
N LEU A 220 -37.68 -14.91 -28.57
CA LEU A 220 -36.34 -15.04 -29.17
C LEU A 220 -36.19 -16.24 -30.13
N HIS A 221 -37.23 -17.01 -30.44
CA HIS A 221 -37.12 -18.25 -31.22
C HIS A 221 -36.46 -18.03 -32.61
N GLY A 222 -36.82 -16.95 -33.31
CA GLY A 222 -36.21 -16.62 -34.61
C GLY A 222 -34.71 -16.34 -34.51
N VAL A 223 -34.28 -15.64 -33.45
CA VAL A 223 -32.87 -15.37 -33.17
C VAL A 223 -32.14 -16.67 -32.84
N ALA A 224 -32.76 -17.51 -31.99
CA ALA A 224 -32.22 -18.79 -31.56
C ALA A 224 -31.92 -19.72 -32.75
N LEU A 225 -32.85 -19.82 -33.72
CA LEU A 225 -32.63 -20.61 -34.94
C LEU A 225 -31.40 -20.14 -35.72
N LYS A 226 -31.22 -18.81 -35.86
CA LYS A 226 -30.08 -18.24 -36.58
C LYS A 226 -28.76 -18.41 -35.82
N VAL A 227 -28.75 -18.29 -34.49
CA VAL A 227 -27.57 -18.57 -33.66
C VAL A 227 -27.20 -20.05 -33.72
N ARG A 228 -28.17 -20.96 -33.67
CA ARG A 228 -27.96 -22.40 -33.84
C ARG A 228 -27.33 -22.72 -35.19
N ALA A 229 -27.87 -22.15 -36.27
CA ALA A 229 -27.33 -22.31 -37.62
C ALA A 229 -25.88 -21.77 -37.73
N HIS A 230 -25.57 -20.65 -37.08
CA HIS A 230 -24.21 -20.13 -36.97
C HIS A 230 -23.26 -21.11 -36.25
N ILE A 231 -23.68 -21.68 -35.12
CA ILE A 231 -22.87 -22.64 -34.34
C ILE A 231 -22.61 -23.92 -35.13
N ILE A 232 -23.63 -24.49 -35.78
CA ILE A 232 -23.51 -25.72 -36.57
C ILE A 232 -22.65 -25.49 -37.82
N SER A 233 -22.85 -24.38 -38.53
CA SER A 233 -22.12 -24.10 -39.77
C SER A 233 -20.68 -23.63 -39.54
N GLY A 234 -20.41 -22.96 -38.42
CA GLY A 234 -19.13 -22.28 -38.13
C GLY A 234 -18.84 -21.05 -38.99
N LYS A 235 -19.76 -20.67 -39.88
CA LYS A 235 -19.62 -19.52 -40.79
C LYS A 235 -20.00 -18.23 -40.05
N PRO A 236 -19.37 -17.07 -40.34
CA PRO A 236 -19.80 -15.79 -39.77
C PRO A 236 -21.28 -15.53 -40.02
N ALA A 237 -21.94 -14.86 -39.06
CA ALA A 237 -23.34 -14.48 -39.18
C ALA A 237 -23.57 -13.08 -38.61
N THR A 238 -24.35 -12.27 -39.34
CA THR A 238 -24.76 -10.93 -38.90
C THR A 238 -26.19 -10.95 -38.41
N PHE A 239 -26.42 -10.36 -37.25
CA PHE A 239 -27.69 -10.27 -36.55
C PHE A 239 -28.08 -8.80 -36.43
N SER A 240 -29.28 -8.44 -36.89
CA SER A 240 -29.82 -7.08 -36.77
C SER A 240 -30.96 -7.09 -35.77
N ALA A 241 -30.90 -6.24 -34.73
CA ALA A 241 -31.94 -6.18 -33.71
C ALA A 241 -33.32 -5.90 -34.33
N GLN A 242 -33.41 -4.95 -35.26
CA GLN A 242 -34.64 -4.57 -35.95
C GLN A 242 -35.28 -5.72 -36.75
N SER A 243 -34.48 -6.67 -37.22
CA SER A 243 -35.01 -7.84 -37.94
C SER A 243 -35.72 -8.86 -37.04
N PHE A 244 -35.45 -8.83 -35.73
CA PHE A 244 -35.98 -9.79 -34.77
C PHE A 244 -36.86 -9.16 -33.68
N LEU A 245 -36.61 -7.89 -33.31
CA LEU A 245 -37.20 -7.18 -32.17
C LEU A 245 -37.89 -5.88 -32.60
N ARG A 246 -38.78 -5.97 -33.61
CA ARG A 246 -39.44 -4.78 -34.20
C ARG A 246 -40.17 -3.91 -33.18
N ASP A 247 -40.71 -4.53 -32.13
CA ASP A 247 -41.56 -3.87 -31.14
C ASP A 247 -40.82 -3.51 -29.83
N LEU A 248 -39.53 -3.84 -29.71
CA LEU A 248 -38.76 -3.75 -28.47
C LEU A 248 -37.61 -2.75 -28.64
N PHE A 249 -37.89 -1.45 -28.54
CA PHE A 249 -36.99 -0.27 -28.44
C PHE A 249 -35.52 -0.43 -28.91
N ALA A 250 -35.29 -1.19 -29.98
CA ALA A 250 -33.95 -1.58 -30.33
C ALA A 250 -33.37 -0.45 -31.16
N LYS A 251 -32.31 0.19 -30.66
CA LYS A 251 -31.38 0.95 -31.51
C LYS A 251 -31.02 0.05 -32.70
N ASP A 252 -30.73 0.65 -33.86
CA ASP A 252 -30.21 -0.05 -35.04
C ASP A 252 -28.82 -0.64 -34.73
N SER A 253 -28.82 -1.75 -33.99
CA SER A 253 -27.63 -2.43 -33.48
C SER A 253 -27.46 -3.73 -34.24
N THR A 254 -26.35 -3.81 -34.96
CA THR A 254 -25.92 -5.02 -35.66
C THR A 254 -24.81 -5.71 -34.89
N PHE A 255 -24.87 -7.02 -34.78
CA PHE A 255 -23.84 -7.86 -34.19
C PHE A 255 -23.35 -8.86 -35.21
N THR A 256 -22.04 -8.94 -35.40
CA THR A 256 -21.42 -9.92 -36.31
C THR A 256 -20.68 -10.95 -35.48
N ALA A 257 -21.19 -12.18 -35.46
CA ALA A 257 -20.50 -13.29 -34.82
C ALA A 257 -19.39 -13.81 -35.74
N SER A 258 -18.15 -13.77 -35.25
CA SER A 258 -16.97 -14.24 -35.99
C SER A 258 -17.01 -15.75 -36.28
N SER A 259 -16.33 -16.17 -37.35
CA SER A 259 -16.18 -17.61 -37.67
C SER A 259 -15.44 -18.36 -36.56
N ARG A 260 -15.97 -19.52 -36.17
CA ARG A 260 -15.32 -20.44 -35.22
C ARG A 260 -14.61 -21.57 -35.97
N ARG A 261 -13.45 -21.30 -36.57
CA ARG A 261 -12.70 -22.30 -37.37
C ARG A 261 -12.10 -23.44 -36.53
N ASN A 262 -11.85 -23.22 -35.23
CA ASN A 262 -11.09 -24.14 -34.37
C ASN A 262 -11.87 -24.60 -33.12
N ALA A 263 -13.21 -24.51 -33.10
CA ALA A 263 -13.97 -24.99 -31.95
C ALA A 263 -13.92 -26.54 -31.89
N PRO A 264 -13.50 -27.16 -30.77
CA PRO A 264 -13.22 -28.60 -30.69
C PRO A 264 -14.39 -29.55 -30.99
N SER A 265 -15.62 -29.03 -31.11
CA SER A 265 -16.74 -29.80 -31.61
C SER A 265 -17.84 -28.85 -32.11
N LYS A 266 -18.43 -29.14 -33.28
CA LYS A 266 -19.65 -28.47 -33.80
C LYS A 266 -20.89 -28.94 -33.04
N VAL A 267 -20.76 -29.09 -31.72
CA VAL A 267 -21.82 -29.62 -30.87
C VAL A 267 -22.72 -28.46 -30.48
N ASP A 268 -23.97 -28.58 -30.91
CA ASP A 268 -25.08 -27.76 -30.47
C ASP A 268 -25.35 -28.04 -28.99
N ASN A 269 -24.77 -27.20 -28.13
CA ASN A 269 -24.98 -27.26 -26.70
C ASN A 269 -25.34 -25.87 -26.16
N ILE A 270 -26.01 -25.87 -25.01
CA ILE A 270 -26.50 -24.67 -24.36
C ILE A 270 -25.38 -23.69 -24.02
N GLU A 271 -24.15 -24.16 -23.77
CA GLU A 271 -23.04 -23.29 -23.40
C GLU A 271 -22.54 -22.44 -24.57
N ASN A 272 -22.34 -23.07 -25.73
CA ASN A 272 -21.96 -22.39 -26.97
C ASN A 272 -23.06 -21.43 -27.42
N PHE A 273 -24.31 -21.87 -27.31
CA PHE A 273 -25.49 -21.07 -27.60
C PHE A 273 -25.57 -19.83 -26.71
N SER A 274 -25.48 -20.02 -25.39
CA SER A 274 -25.58 -18.94 -24.41
C SER A 274 -24.45 -17.93 -24.56
N GLY A 275 -23.23 -18.39 -24.86
CA GLY A 275 -22.10 -17.49 -25.09
C GLY A 275 -22.31 -16.52 -26.26
N VAL A 276 -22.90 -16.99 -27.36
CA VAL A 276 -23.23 -16.13 -28.52
C VAL A 276 -24.44 -15.25 -28.21
N MET A 277 -25.50 -15.82 -27.62
CA MET A 277 -26.72 -15.09 -27.28
C MET A 277 -26.48 -13.97 -26.26
N HIS A 278 -25.67 -14.19 -25.22
CA HIS A 278 -25.37 -13.14 -24.23
C HIS A 278 -24.66 -11.94 -24.85
N HIS A 279 -23.65 -12.15 -25.71
CA HIS A 279 -22.99 -11.03 -26.40
C HIS A 279 -23.93 -10.30 -27.34
N LEU A 280 -24.78 -11.05 -28.04
CA LEU A 280 -25.76 -10.51 -28.97
C LEU A 280 -26.77 -9.61 -28.25
N LEU A 281 -27.45 -10.17 -27.24
CA LEU A 281 -28.49 -9.46 -26.49
C LEU A 281 -27.91 -8.32 -25.66
N ALA A 282 -26.72 -8.49 -25.08
CA ALA A 282 -26.07 -7.41 -24.35
C ALA A 282 -25.81 -6.21 -25.27
N LYS A 283 -25.34 -6.45 -26.49
CA LYS A 283 -25.13 -5.38 -27.48
C LYS A 283 -26.44 -4.73 -27.94
N TRP A 284 -27.54 -5.48 -28.03
CA TRP A 284 -28.83 -4.96 -28.46
C TRP A 284 -29.52 -4.10 -27.39
N PHE A 285 -29.41 -4.49 -26.12
CA PHE A 285 -30.02 -3.79 -25.00
C PHE A 285 -29.08 -2.79 -24.31
N ASP A 286 -27.90 -2.53 -24.88
CA ASP A 286 -26.88 -1.66 -24.28
C ASP A 286 -26.49 -2.12 -22.86
N PHE A 287 -26.57 -3.43 -22.61
CA PHE A 287 -26.05 -3.98 -21.37
C PHE A 287 -24.53 -3.81 -21.40
N PRO A 288 -23.92 -3.53 -20.25
CA PRO A 288 -22.49 -3.44 -20.17
C PRO A 288 -21.84 -4.75 -20.63
N ASN A 289 -21.04 -4.66 -21.69
CA ASN A 289 -20.43 -5.82 -22.34
C ASN A 289 -19.17 -6.31 -21.59
N SER A 290 -19.07 -5.95 -20.31
CA SER A 290 -17.94 -6.30 -19.46
C SER A 290 -18.21 -7.68 -18.85
N LEU A 291 -17.29 -8.64 -19.05
CA LEU A 291 -17.37 -9.95 -18.39
C LEU A 291 -17.42 -9.83 -16.86
N SER A 292 -16.91 -8.72 -16.33
CA SER A 292 -16.98 -8.35 -14.92
C SER A 292 -18.41 -8.18 -14.42
N GLU A 293 -19.31 -7.57 -15.19
CA GLU A 293 -20.67 -7.28 -14.70
C GLU A 293 -21.59 -8.50 -14.72
N TYR A 294 -21.43 -9.37 -15.72
CA TYR A 294 -22.08 -10.68 -15.70
C TYR A 294 -21.62 -11.50 -14.48
N ALA A 295 -20.31 -11.50 -14.21
CA ALA A 295 -19.73 -12.12 -13.02
C ALA A 295 -20.29 -11.52 -11.71
N GLN A 296 -20.48 -10.20 -11.68
CA GLN A 296 -21.12 -9.50 -10.55
C GLN A 296 -22.56 -9.97 -10.34
N GLY A 297 -23.39 -10.01 -11.37
CA GLY A 297 -24.77 -10.48 -11.28
C GLY A 297 -24.86 -11.93 -10.77
N ARG A 298 -24.00 -12.82 -11.28
CA ARG A 298 -23.90 -14.21 -10.83
C ARG A 298 -23.44 -14.32 -9.37
N PHE A 299 -22.47 -13.53 -8.96
CA PHE A 299 -22.02 -13.47 -7.57
C PHE A 299 -23.18 -13.05 -6.64
N VAL A 300 -23.87 -11.95 -6.96
CA VAL A 300 -25.00 -11.45 -6.16
C VAL A 300 -26.12 -12.48 -6.09
N LYS A 301 -26.43 -13.16 -7.20
CA LYS A 301 -27.41 -14.26 -7.22
C LYS A 301 -27.05 -15.36 -6.22
N VAL A 302 -25.83 -15.90 -6.32
CA VAL A 302 -25.41 -17.01 -5.44
C VAL A 302 -25.40 -16.59 -3.97
N VAL A 303 -24.89 -15.41 -3.66
CA VAL A 303 -24.84 -14.90 -2.30
C VAL A 303 -26.26 -14.67 -1.76
N SER A 304 -27.15 -14.05 -2.54
CA SER A 304 -28.52 -13.79 -2.11
C SER A 304 -29.38 -15.06 -2.00
N ASP A 305 -29.21 -16.02 -2.90
CA ASP A 305 -29.93 -17.31 -2.85
C ASP A 305 -29.55 -18.12 -1.60
N ARG A 306 -28.33 -17.91 -1.07
CA ARG A 306 -27.81 -18.63 0.09
C ARG A 306 -28.05 -17.91 1.42
N PHE A 307 -27.94 -16.59 1.43
CA PHE A 307 -27.95 -15.76 2.65
C PHE A 307 -29.10 -14.74 2.72
N GLY A 308 -30.04 -14.77 1.77
CA GLY A 308 -31.07 -13.75 1.64
C GLY A 308 -30.54 -12.45 1.01
N THR A 309 -31.44 -11.57 0.58
CA THR A 309 -31.06 -10.28 -0.03
C THR A 309 -30.45 -9.30 0.96
N GLU A 310 -30.68 -9.49 2.26
CA GLU A 310 -30.22 -8.60 3.31
C GLU A 310 -28.70 -8.66 3.52
N VAL A 311 -28.06 -9.74 3.08
CA VAL A 311 -26.59 -9.87 3.06
C VAL A 311 -25.92 -8.81 2.19
N LEU A 312 -26.66 -8.21 1.25
CA LEU A 312 -26.14 -7.17 0.34
C LEU A 312 -25.88 -5.84 1.04
N TYR A 313 -26.37 -5.65 2.27
CA TYR A 313 -26.03 -4.50 3.10
C TYR A 313 -24.65 -4.62 3.75
N VAL A 314 -24.00 -5.78 3.67
CA VAL A 314 -22.70 -6.02 4.30
C VAL A 314 -21.57 -5.44 3.44
N SER A 315 -20.75 -4.55 4.02
CA SER A 315 -19.64 -3.89 3.31
C SER A 315 -18.63 -4.85 2.66
N SER A 316 -18.37 -6.02 3.27
CA SER A 316 -17.46 -7.02 2.68
C SER A 316 -18.01 -7.64 1.40
N VAL A 317 -19.33 -7.82 1.28
CA VAL A 317 -19.99 -8.30 0.05
C VAL A 317 -19.81 -7.28 -1.08
N TRP A 318 -19.95 -5.99 -0.77
CA TRP A 318 -19.68 -4.91 -1.72
C TRP A 318 -18.22 -4.91 -2.21
N GLU A 319 -17.25 -5.14 -1.33
CA GLU A 319 -15.84 -5.21 -1.74
C GLU A 319 -15.56 -6.40 -2.68
N VAL A 320 -16.17 -7.56 -2.43
CA VAL A 320 -16.06 -8.71 -3.35
C VAL A 320 -16.75 -8.39 -4.67
N TYR A 321 -17.94 -7.78 -4.65
CA TYR A 321 -18.67 -7.35 -5.84
C TYR A 321 -17.81 -6.45 -6.74
N LYS A 322 -17.16 -5.42 -6.19
CA LYS A 322 -16.26 -4.53 -6.96
C LYS A 322 -15.06 -5.27 -7.57
N ASN A 323 -14.55 -6.28 -6.88
CA ASN A 323 -13.32 -6.97 -7.24
C ASN A 323 -13.53 -8.32 -7.95
N VAL A 324 -14.78 -8.71 -8.24
CA VAL A 324 -15.10 -10.04 -8.78
C VAL A 324 -14.33 -10.32 -10.08
N ALA A 325 -14.09 -9.28 -10.88
CA ALA A 325 -13.34 -9.33 -12.14
C ALA A 325 -11.91 -9.89 -11.97
N ARG A 326 -11.24 -9.56 -10.86
CA ARG A 326 -9.88 -10.02 -10.56
C ARG A 326 -9.81 -11.51 -10.26
N ALA A 327 -10.95 -12.12 -9.94
CA ALA A 327 -11.05 -13.53 -9.64
C ALA A 327 -11.60 -14.38 -10.80
N ILE A 328 -11.95 -13.74 -11.93
CA ILE A 328 -12.30 -14.45 -13.16
C ILE A 328 -10.99 -14.96 -13.77
N ASP A 329 -10.89 -16.25 -14.01
CA ASP A 329 -9.78 -16.83 -14.77
C ASP A 329 -9.76 -16.20 -16.19
N PRO A 330 -8.68 -15.51 -16.60
CA PRO A 330 -8.59 -14.90 -17.92
C PRO A 330 -8.79 -15.90 -19.06
N LYS A 331 -8.44 -17.18 -18.84
CA LYS A 331 -8.51 -18.24 -19.84
C LYS A 331 -9.92 -18.83 -19.95
N ASN A 332 -10.59 -19.04 -18.82
CA ASN A 332 -11.89 -19.70 -18.80
C ASN A 332 -13.09 -18.75 -18.76
N ARG A 333 -12.88 -17.45 -18.51
CA ARG A 333 -13.93 -16.39 -18.48
C ARG A 333 -15.16 -16.76 -17.64
N ARG A 334 -15.03 -17.72 -16.72
CA ARG A 334 -16.06 -18.23 -15.83
C ARG A 334 -15.55 -18.07 -14.40
N ILE A 335 -16.41 -17.63 -13.50
CA ILE A 335 -16.15 -17.77 -12.08
C ILE A 335 -16.27 -19.27 -11.77
N THR A 336 -15.21 -19.88 -11.25
CA THR A 336 -15.27 -21.29 -10.87
C THR A 336 -16.12 -21.44 -9.61
N THR A 337 -16.95 -22.49 -9.55
CA THR A 337 -17.75 -22.81 -8.36
C THR A 337 -16.88 -22.86 -7.10
N LYS A 338 -15.67 -23.45 -7.21
CA LYS A 338 -14.67 -23.48 -6.14
C LYS A 338 -14.29 -22.10 -5.60
N LYS A 339 -14.19 -21.08 -6.47
CA LYS A 339 -13.87 -19.72 -6.04
C LYS A 339 -15.07 -19.06 -5.36
N VAL A 340 -16.27 -19.28 -5.89
CA VAL A 340 -17.52 -18.85 -5.25
C VAL A 340 -17.67 -19.50 -3.87
N ASP A 341 -17.42 -20.80 -3.76
CA ASP A 341 -17.46 -21.54 -2.50
C ASP A 341 -16.42 -21.02 -1.50
N SER A 342 -15.23 -20.63 -1.96
CA SER A 342 -14.22 -20.01 -1.09
C SER A 342 -14.66 -18.64 -0.54
N TRP A 343 -15.37 -17.84 -1.34
CA TRP A 343 -15.94 -16.57 -0.88
C TRP A 343 -17.11 -16.78 0.07
N ILE A 344 -17.95 -17.76 -0.22
CA ILE A 344 -19.03 -18.16 0.67
C ILE A 344 -18.47 -18.64 2.00
N ALA A 345 -17.41 -19.44 1.99
CA ALA A 345 -16.76 -19.91 3.21
C ALA A 345 -16.23 -18.72 4.01
N LEU A 346 -15.55 -17.78 3.36
CA LEU A 346 -15.08 -16.54 3.99
C LEU A 346 -16.24 -15.73 4.59
N LEU A 347 -17.32 -15.51 3.83
CA LEU A 347 -18.52 -14.80 4.30
C LEU A 347 -19.19 -15.54 5.47
N THR A 348 -19.24 -16.88 5.44
CA THR A 348 -19.80 -17.69 6.53
C THR A 348 -18.98 -17.53 7.80
N THR A 349 -17.65 -17.46 7.67
CA THR A 349 -16.75 -17.19 8.81
C THR A 349 -16.92 -15.76 9.33
N THR A 350 -16.99 -14.76 8.45
CA THR A 350 -17.12 -13.33 8.81
C THR A 350 -18.50 -13.00 9.40
N VAL A 351 -19.57 -13.63 8.92
CA VAL A 351 -20.94 -13.42 9.40
C VAL A 351 -21.22 -14.24 10.68
N GLY A 352 -20.34 -15.18 11.03
CA GLY A 352 -20.25 -15.81 12.34
C GLY A 352 -21.18 -17.02 12.55
N HIS A 353 -20.73 -17.96 13.38
CA HIS A 353 -21.40 -19.20 13.82
C HIS A 353 -22.70 -19.00 14.65
N SER A 354 -23.30 -17.80 14.61
CA SER A 354 -24.61 -17.54 15.16
C SER A 354 -25.63 -18.28 14.31
N LYS A 355 -26.35 -19.26 14.88
CA LYS A 355 -27.45 -20.00 14.23
C LYS A 355 -28.20 -19.08 13.27
N TYR A 356 -28.23 -19.46 11.99
CA TYR A 356 -28.64 -18.65 10.84
C TYR A 356 -29.90 -17.79 11.08
N ASP A 357 -30.87 -18.30 11.85
CA ASP A 357 -32.12 -17.59 12.17
C ASP A 357 -31.91 -16.23 12.86
N GLY A 358 -30.90 -16.11 13.73
CA GLY A 358 -30.63 -14.87 14.47
C GLY A 358 -30.00 -13.77 13.60
N VAL A 359 -29.17 -14.17 12.63
CA VAL A 359 -28.49 -13.24 11.72
C VAL A 359 -29.48 -12.72 10.68
N HIS A 360 -30.30 -13.59 10.09
CA HIS A 360 -31.34 -13.17 9.16
C HIS A 360 -32.33 -12.19 9.80
N THR A 361 -32.75 -12.45 11.04
CA THR A 361 -33.66 -11.55 11.75
C THR A 361 -33.01 -10.18 12.00
N LYS A 362 -31.72 -10.13 12.36
CA LYS A 362 -30.98 -8.89 12.57
C LYS A 362 -30.70 -8.13 11.26
N LEU A 363 -30.31 -8.82 10.19
CA LEU A 363 -30.07 -8.22 8.88
C LEU A 363 -31.38 -7.76 8.23
N ARG A 364 -32.48 -8.48 8.43
CA ARG A 364 -33.82 -8.03 8.03
C ARG A 364 -34.26 -6.82 8.84
N GLY A 365 -34.07 -6.83 10.15
CA GLY A 365 -34.30 -5.66 10.99
C GLY A 365 -33.50 -4.45 10.51
N LEU A 366 -32.21 -4.66 10.22
CA LEU A 366 -31.33 -3.63 9.67
C LEU A 366 -31.81 -3.15 8.29
N GLY A 367 -32.19 -4.05 7.39
CA GLY A 367 -32.72 -3.70 6.07
C GLY A 367 -34.01 -2.89 6.14
N VAL A 368 -34.90 -3.23 7.07
CA VAL A 368 -36.14 -2.47 7.34
C VAL A 368 -35.81 -1.09 7.91
N LEU A 369 -34.90 -1.00 8.89
CA LEU A 369 -34.47 0.27 9.50
C LEU A 369 -33.77 1.18 8.49
N LEU A 370 -32.85 0.62 7.70
CA LEU A 370 -32.15 1.32 6.64
C LEU A 370 -33.13 1.82 5.57
N SER A 371 -34.05 0.96 5.13
CA SER A 371 -35.07 1.35 4.15
C SER A 371 -36.01 2.43 4.69
N ALA A 372 -36.38 2.38 5.97
CA ALA A 372 -37.18 3.41 6.62
C ALA A 372 -36.41 4.74 6.70
N ALA A 373 -35.15 4.72 7.16
CA ALA A 373 -34.29 5.91 7.24
C ALA A 373 -34.00 6.53 5.86
N ALA A 374 -33.85 5.71 4.82
CA ALA A 374 -33.71 6.22 3.45
C ALA A 374 -35.00 6.84 2.92
N ARG A 375 -36.18 6.31 3.26
CA ARG A 375 -37.46 6.89 2.85
C ARG A 375 -37.68 8.27 3.46
N GLU A 376 -37.36 8.41 4.75
CA GLU A 376 -37.47 9.66 5.50
C GLU A 376 -36.51 10.74 4.97
N SER A 377 -35.28 10.36 4.60
CA SER A 377 -34.26 11.29 4.07
C SER A 377 -34.40 11.65 2.58
N THR A 378 -35.16 10.89 1.79
CA THR A 378 -35.29 11.13 0.33
C THR A 378 -36.65 11.73 -0.07
N GLY A 379 -37.55 11.98 0.88
CA GLY A 379 -38.90 12.46 0.60
C GLY A 379 -39.74 11.48 -0.23
N LEU A 380 -39.41 10.18 -0.17
CA LEU A 380 -40.08 9.11 -0.93
C LEU A 380 -41.50 8.78 -0.42
N ASP A 381 -41.99 9.49 0.60
CA ASP A 381 -43.33 9.33 1.20
C ASP A 381 -44.50 9.55 0.21
N LYS A 382 -44.24 10.08 -0.99
CA LYS A 382 -45.26 10.26 -2.03
C LYS A 382 -45.68 8.97 -2.76
N TRP A 383 -45.09 7.82 -2.44
CA TRP A 383 -45.29 6.60 -3.25
C TRP A 383 -45.94 5.38 -2.61
N ASP A 384 -46.28 5.33 -1.31
CA ASP A 384 -47.03 4.18 -0.79
C ASP A 384 -47.98 4.54 0.37
N ALA A 385 -49.20 4.94 0.01
CA ALA A 385 -50.36 4.83 0.88
C ALA A 385 -50.84 3.37 0.90
N GLN A 386 -50.08 2.46 1.51
CA GLN A 386 -50.53 1.12 1.93
C GLN A 386 -49.36 0.37 2.58
N LEU A 387 -49.22 0.43 3.91
CA LEU A 387 -48.70 -0.64 4.78
C LEU A 387 -48.98 -0.27 6.26
N PRO A 388 -49.30 -1.24 7.13
CA PRO A 388 -49.96 -0.97 8.40
C PRO A 388 -49.00 -0.49 9.50
N ALA A 389 -49.48 0.49 10.26
CA ALA A 389 -48.83 1.07 11.42
C ALA A 389 -48.83 0.09 12.59
N ASN A 390 -47.68 -0.53 12.87
CA ASN A 390 -47.32 -0.95 14.23
C ASN A 390 -45.87 -1.41 14.29
N THR A 391 -44.96 -0.58 14.80
CA THR A 391 -44.01 -1.03 15.82
C THR A 391 -43.43 0.18 16.56
N THR A 392 -43.53 0.15 17.88
CA THR A 392 -42.97 1.09 18.85
C THR A 392 -41.44 1.08 18.80
N ILE A 393 -40.83 2.09 18.16
CA ILE A 393 -39.38 2.32 18.15
C ILE A 393 -39.06 3.39 19.19
N ARG A 394 -38.67 3.00 20.41
CA ARG A 394 -37.93 3.90 21.31
C ARG A 394 -37.04 3.22 22.36
N SER A 395 -36.85 1.90 22.29
CA SER A 395 -36.02 1.14 23.24
C SER A 395 -34.80 0.43 22.62
N ALA A 396 -34.56 0.55 21.31
CA ALA A 396 -33.47 -0.16 20.63
C ALA A 396 -32.22 0.71 20.32
N LEU A 397 -32.23 1.99 20.70
CA LEU A 397 -31.16 2.95 20.37
C LEU A 397 -29.98 2.97 21.36
N ASN A 398 -29.74 1.88 22.09
CA ASN A 398 -28.49 1.70 22.83
C ASN A 398 -28.30 0.20 23.12
N PRO A 399 -27.67 -0.55 22.20
CA PRO A 399 -26.21 -0.63 22.23
C PRO A 399 -25.61 -0.89 20.82
N PHE A 400 -25.26 0.15 20.07
CA PHE A 400 -24.44 -0.03 18.86
C PHE A 400 -23.41 1.09 18.74
N ARG A 401 -22.26 0.88 19.41
CA ARG A 401 -21.00 1.49 18.98
C ARG A 401 -20.66 0.91 17.60
N ILE A 402 -20.92 1.70 16.57
CA ILE A 402 -20.19 1.85 15.30
C ILE A 402 -19.38 0.62 14.87
N ILE A 403 -19.93 -0.16 13.94
CA ILE A 403 -19.17 -0.99 12.99
C ILE A 403 -19.55 -0.44 11.61
N GLY A 404 -18.67 0.35 11.00
CA GLY A 404 -19.01 1.10 9.78
C GLY A 404 -17.85 1.73 9.00
N SER A 405 -16.71 2.01 9.63
CA SER A 405 -15.43 2.22 8.94
C SER A 405 -14.58 0.97 9.13
N LYS A 406 -13.69 0.62 8.20
CA LYS A 406 -12.57 -0.28 8.54
C LYS A 406 -11.70 0.49 9.53
N GLY A 407 -12.10 0.44 10.80
CA GLY A 407 -11.32 0.96 11.91
C GLY A 407 -10.12 0.05 12.11
N PHE A 408 -9.04 0.65 12.59
CA PHE A 408 -7.93 -0.02 13.25
C PHE A 408 -8.37 -1.35 13.90
N SER A 409 -7.75 -2.46 13.48
CA SER A 409 -8.04 -3.78 13.99
C SER A 409 -7.16 -4.05 15.21
N GLU A 410 -7.75 -4.02 16.40
CA GLU A 410 -7.05 -4.31 17.65
C GLU A 410 -6.39 -5.69 17.64
N ASP A 411 -7.06 -6.69 17.05
CA ASP A 411 -6.50 -8.05 16.90
C ASP A 411 -5.28 -8.06 15.97
N ALA A 412 -5.35 -7.32 14.83
CA ALA A 412 -4.22 -7.22 13.92
C ALA A 412 -3.04 -6.46 14.56
N MET A 413 -3.34 -5.45 15.39
CA MET A 413 -2.33 -4.73 16.15
C MET A 413 -1.69 -5.62 17.22
N ALA A 414 -2.48 -6.40 17.96
CA ALA A 414 -1.97 -7.35 18.94
C ALA A 414 -1.07 -8.39 18.27
N GLN A 415 -1.49 -8.93 17.11
CA GLN A 415 -0.66 -9.83 16.30
C GLN A 415 0.64 -9.15 15.85
N PHE A 416 0.58 -7.91 15.37
CA PHE A 416 1.77 -7.16 14.95
C PHE A 416 2.76 -6.98 16.10
N ILE A 417 2.28 -6.61 17.29
CA ILE A 417 3.12 -6.49 18.49
C ILE A 417 3.72 -7.84 18.88
N ASP A 418 2.91 -8.90 18.98
CA ASP A 418 3.38 -10.23 19.35
C ASP A 418 4.49 -10.69 18.39
N GLN A 419 4.31 -10.53 17.06
CA GLN A 419 5.34 -10.85 16.08
C GLN A 419 6.67 -10.13 16.34
N ILE A 420 6.65 -8.86 16.74
CA ILE A 420 7.86 -8.10 17.07
C ILE A 420 8.50 -8.62 18.36
N GLU A 421 7.71 -8.87 19.40
CA GLU A 421 8.19 -9.37 20.69
C GLU A 421 8.82 -10.76 20.58
N ARG A 422 8.24 -11.65 19.75
CA ARG A 422 8.83 -12.97 19.47
C ARG A 422 10.21 -12.90 18.84
N LEU A 423 10.58 -11.76 18.24
CA LEU A 423 11.87 -11.56 17.59
C LEU A 423 12.92 -10.90 18.49
N TYR A 424 12.60 -10.55 19.74
CA TYR A 424 13.58 -10.01 20.69
C TYR A 424 14.84 -10.84 20.88
N PRO A 425 14.83 -12.19 20.82
CA PRO A 425 16.07 -12.96 20.85
C PRO A 425 17.05 -12.59 19.72
N LEU A 426 16.56 -12.23 18.52
CA LEU A 426 17.41 -11.77 17.42
C LEU A 426 17.90 -10.32 17.62
N LEU A 427 17.18 -9.53 18.41
CA LEU A 427 17.60 -8.18 18.82
C LEU A 427 18.66 -8.24 19.93
N ASP A 428 18.54 -9.20 20.84
CA ASP A 428 19.47 -9.42 21.95
C ASP A 428 20.81 -10.01 21.49
N ALA A 429 20.80 -10.83 20.45
CA ALA A 429 21.99 -11.47 19.90
C ALA A 429 22.07 -11.34 18.37
N PRO A 430 22.28 -10.11 17.82
CA PRO A 430 22.24 -9.90 16.38
C PRO A 430 23.30 -10.70 15.61
N GLY A 431 22.84 -11.50 14.65
CA GLY A 431 23.70 -12.35 13.82
C GLY A 431 24.17 -13.64 14.46
N ILE A 432 23.78 -13.92 15.70
CA ILE A 432 23.97 -15.23 16.32
C ILE A 432 22.77 -16.09 15.95
N GLU A 433 23.02 -17.26 15.36
CA GLU A 433 21.95 -18.19 14.99
C GLU A 433 21.19 -18.62 16.26
N PRO A 434 19.83 -18.64 16.22
CA PRO A 434 19.03 -19.14 17.33
C PRO A 434 19.46 -20.55 17.74
N ILE A 435 19.55 -20.81 19.05
CA ILE A 435 19.92 -22.13 19.54
C ILE A 435 18.74 -23.09 19.37
N LYS A 436 18.98 -24.22 18.70
CA LYS A 436 17.97 -25.25 18.50
C LYS A 436 17.63 -25.94 19.84
N PRO A 437 16.36 -25.93 20.27
CA PRO A 437 15.97 -26.61 21.50
C PRO A 437 16.09 -28.14 21.33
N PRO A 438 16.31 -28.90 22.42
CA PRO A 438 16.34 -30.36 22.36
C PRO A 438 15.00 -30.91 21.87
N ARG A 439 14.99 -32.12 21.27
CA ARG A 439 13.76 -32.74 20.75
C ARG A 439 12.68 -32.98 21.82
N SER A 440 13.09 -33.04 23.09
CA SER A 440 12.20 -33.19 24.25
C SER A 440 11.62 -31.86 24.75
N ALA A 441 12.04 -30.73 24.20
CA ALA A 441 11.52 -29.42 24.56
C ALA A 441 10.01 -29.31 24.27
N PRO A 442 9.26 -28.51 25.04
CA PRO A 442 7.87 -28.18 24.76
C PRO A 442 7.64 -27.76 23.30
N THR A 443 6.49 -28.12 22.73
CA THR A 443 6.13 -27.79 21.33
C THR A 443 6.28 -26.30 21.03
N ILE A 444 5.93 -25.44 21.99
CA ILE A 444 6.00 -23.98 21.86
C ILE A 444 7.44 -23.48 21.64
N GLU A 445 8.44 -24.06 22.31
CA GLU A 445 9.84 -23.72 22.13
C GLU A 445 10.34 -24.15 20.75
N GLN A 446 9.91 -25.32 20.28
CA GLN A 446 10.25 -25.83 18.95
C GLN A 446 9.66 -24.93 17.85
N LYS A 447 8.42 -24.47 18.02
CA LYS A 447 7.75 -23.55 17.09
C LYS A 447 8.38 -22.15 17.12
N LEU A 448 8.72 -21.64 18.30
CA LEU A 448 9.43 -20.36 18.44
C LEU A 448 10.80 -20.41 17.75
N TYR A 449 11.56 -21.49 17.95
CA TYR A 449 12.81 -21.70 17.23
C TYR A 449 12.60 -21.72 15.71
N ALA A 450 11.58 -22.42 15.20
CA ALA A 450 11.30 -22.45 13.76
C ALA A 450 10.96 -21.05 13.22
N TYR A 451 10.21 -20.26 13.97
CA TYR A 451 9.89 -18.87 13.63
C TYR A 451 11.15 -17.99 13.61
N LEU A 452 11.95 -18.03 14.67
CA LEU A 452 13.21 -17.29 14.78
C LEU A 452 14.18 -17.68 13.65
N LYS A 453 14.35 -18.97 13.39
CA LYS A 453 15.24 -19.49 12.34
C LYS A 453 14.78 -19.03 10.95
N MET A 454 13.48 -19.07 10.69
CA MET A 454 12.91 -18.59 9.43
C MET A 454 13.25 -17.10 9.18
N VAL A 455 13.21 -16.26 10.23
CA VAL A 455 13.56 -14.83 10.13
C VAL A 455 15.07 -14.65 10.03
N PHE A 456 15.85 -15.37 10.82
CA PHE A 456 17.32 -15.35 10.81
C PHE A 456 17.88 -15.70 9.42
N ASP A 457 17.33 -16.72 8.76
CA ASP A 457 17.79 -17.16 7.45
C ASP A 457 17.54 -16.13 6.33
N ASN A 458 16.71 -15.11 6.58
CA ASN A 458 16.33 -14.11 5.59
C ASN A 458 16.21 -12.72 6.24
N THR A 459 17.23 -12.30 7.00
CA THR A 459 17.14 -11.08 7.81
C THR A 459 16.77 -9.84 6.99
N ASP A 460 17.40 -9.58 5.84
CA ASP A 460 17.05 -8.44 4.98
C ASP A 460 15.59 -8.45 4.51
N LYS A 461 15.01 -9.64 4.29
CA LYS A 461 13.63 -9.80 3.81
C LYS A 461 12.59 -9.85 4.92
N LYS A 462 12.94 -10.27 6.15
CA LYS A 462 11.98 -10.59 7.22
C LYS A 462 12.24 -9.91 8.56
N LEU A 463 13.48 -9.55 8.88
CA LEU A 463 13.80 -8.94 10.17
C LEU A 463 13.24 -7.51 10.21
N PRO A 464 12.43 -7.15 11.21
CA PRO A 464 11.86 -5.81 11.34
C PRO A 464 12.87 -4.78 11.88
N PHE A 465 13.95 -5.23 12.52
CA PHE A 465 15.00 -4.37 13.06
C PHE A 465 16.04 -4.09 11.96
N ARG A 466 15.77 -3.06 11.15
CA ARG A 466 16.46 -2.76 9.88
C ARG A 466 17.99 -2.83 9.96
N ASP A 467 18.59 -2.18 10.96
CA ASP A 467 20.05 -2.07 11.05
C ASP A 467 20.73 -3.37 11.51
N PHE A 468 19.96 -4.33 12.01
CA PHE A 468 20.46 -5.67 12.36
C PHE A 468 20.35 -6.68 11.21
N ALA A 469 19.75 -6.30 10.08
CA ALA A 469 19.74 -7.13 8.89
C ALA A 469 21.16 -7.36 8.35
N ALA A 470 21.42 -8.51 7.73
CA ALA A 470 22.76 -8.92 7.32
C ALA A 470 23.44 -7.87 6.42
N SER A 471 22.80 -7.49 5.32
CA SER A 471 23.36 -6.49 4.40
C SER A 471 23.61 -5.14 5.09
N ARG A 472 22.71 -4.71 5.99
CA ARG A 472 22.86 -3.44 6.70
C ARG A 472 24.01 -3.46 7.69
N ARG A 473 24.17 -4.54 8.46
CA ARG A 473 25.31 -4.68 9.39
C ARG A 473 26.64 -4.64 8.68
N THR A 474 26.75 -5.27 7.50
CA THR A 474 27.98 -5.21 6.69
C THR A 474 28.29 -3.77 6.27
N ILE A 475 27.30 -3.06 5.72
CA ILE A 475 27.48 -1.69 5.19
C ILE A 475 27.71 -0.64 6.30
N LEU A 476 27.24 -0.88 7.52
CA LEU A 476 27.42 0.02 8.66
C LEU A 476 28.73 -0.24 9.44
N GLN A 477 29.64 -1.06 8.90
CA GLN A 477 30.95 -1.26 9.52
C GLN A 477 31.77 0.05 9.58
N PRO A 478 32.77 0.16 10.48
CA PRO A 478 33.53 1.41 10.68
C PRO A 478 34.23 1.98 9.44
N ASN A 479 34.47 1.17 8.40
CA ASN A 479 35.03 1.59 7.12
C ASN A 479 34.02 1.47 5.97
N GLY A 480 32.72 1.45 6.27
CA GLY A 480 31.65 1.40 5.28
C GLY A 480 31.38 2.76 4.63
N PRO A 481 30.52 2.80 3.60
CA PRO A 481 30.20 4.03 2.84
C PRO A 481 29.56 5.13 3.70
N TYR A 482 28.97 4.78 4.83
CA TYR A 482 28.35 5.73 5.76
C TYR A 482 29.22 6.04 6.99
N SER A 483 30.46 5.54 7.04
CA SER A 483 31.43 5.91 8.07
C SER A 483 31.83 7.38 7.94
N SER A 484 32.29 8.02 9.01
CA SER A 484 32.74 9.42 8.96
C SER A 484 33.83 9.69 7.93
N ILE A 485 34.60 8.67 7.54
CA ILE A 485 35.67 8.77 6.55
C ILE A 485 35.09 8.91 5.14
N HIS A 486 34.05 8.14 4.81
CA HIS A 486 33.50 8.05 3.45
C HIS A 486 32.17 8.80 3.27
N LEU A 487 31.49 9.16 4.37
CA LEU A 487 30.12 9.67 4.34
C LEU A 487 29.94 10.90 3.44
N ARG A 488 30.95 11.77 3.39
CA ARG A 488 30.95 13.00 2.57
C ARG A 488 32.05 12.96 1.50
N THR A 489 32.23 11.81 0.87
CA THR A 489 33.14 11.66 -0.27
C THR A 489 32.38 11.13 -1.49
N ARG A 490 32.98 11.28 -2.68
CA ARG A 490 32.39 10.74 -3.91
C ARG A 490 32.37 9.21 -3.86
N GLU A 491 33.43 8.61 -3.33
CA GLU A 491 33.64 7.17 -3.21
C GLU A 491 32.62 6.55 -2.28
N GLY A 492 32.35 7.18 -1.13
CA GLY A 492 31.29 6.74 -0.21
C GLY A 492 29.90 6.85 -0.84
N PHE A 493 29.62 7.93 -1.58
CA PHE A 493 28.34 8.07 -2.30
C PHE A 493 28.17 7.03 -3.40
N PHE A 494 29.20 6.81 -4.21
CA PHE A 494 29.22 5.75 -5.21
C PHE A 494 28.98 4.38 -4.59
N SER A 495 29.69 4.07 -3.50
CA SER A 495 29.57 2.80 -2.77
C SER A 495 28.19 2.62 -2.15
N ALA A 496 27.56 3.68 -1.65
CA ALA A 496 26.18 3.66 -1.15
C ALA A 496 25.16 3.34 -2.28
N LEU A 497 25.39 3.87 -3.49
CA LEU A 497 24.57 3.57 -4.66
C LEU A 497 24.75 2.10 -5.09
N VAL A 498 25.99 1.62 -5.19
CA VAL A 498 26.32 0.21 -5.49
C VAL A 498 25.66 -0.72 -4.48
N TYR A 499 25.75 -0.40 -3.18
CA TYR A 499 25.04 -1.13 -2.14
C TYR A 499 23.54 -1.18 -2.42
N ARG A 500 22.88 -0.03 -2.53
CA ARG A 500 21.42 0.02 -2.57
C ARG A 500 20.86 -0.58 -3.85
N ALA A 501 21.50 -0.38 -4.98
CA ALA A 501 20.97 -0.76 -6.28
C ALA A 501 21.51 -2.09 -6.80
N ILE A 502 22.71 -2.50 -6.40
CA ILE A 502 23.35 -3.71 -6.93
C ILE A 502 23.45 -4.76 -5.82
N THR A 503 24.20 -4.51 -4.75
CA THR A 503 24.61 -5.57 -3.82
C THR A 503 23.67 -5.85 -2.65
N HIS A 504 22.58 -5.10 -2.50
CA HIS A 504 21.63 -5.31 -1.42
C HIS A 504 21.02 -6.73 -1.46
N ASN A 505 21.12 -7.45 -0.34
CA ASN A 505 20.65 -8.83 -0.19
C ASN A 505 21.31 -9.82 -1.19
N SER A 506 22.44 -9.47 -1.79
CA SER A 506 23.20 -10.37 -2.65
C SER A 506 24.08 -11.31 -1.82
N GLU A 507 24.46 -12.44 -2.41
CA GLU A 507 25.36 -13.39 -1.77
C GLU A 507 26.74 -12.77 -1.53
N PHE A 508 27.21 -11.96 -2.48
CA PHE A 508 28.43 -11.17 -2.38
C PHE A 508 28.46 -10.34 -1.09
N LEU A 509 27.46 -9.48 -0.86
CA LEU A 509 27.48 -8.59 0.31
C LEU A 509 27.34 -9.33 1.66
N ILE A 510 26.70 -10.50 1.66
CA ILE A 510 26.49 -11.30 2.87
C ILE A 510 27.75 -12.06 3.26
N GLN A 511 28.55 -12.51 2.29
CA GLN A 511 29.72 -13.38 2.52
C GLN A 511 31.07 -12.63 2.52
N HIS A 512 31.12 -11.42 1.95
CA HIS A 512 32.36 -10.68 1.67
C HIS A 512 32.38 -9.32 2.39
N GLN A 513 33.56 -8.67 2.46
CA GLN A 513 33.79 -7.46 3.27
C GLN A 513 34.04 -6.20 2.43
N GLU A 514 34.14 -6.35 1.12
CA GLU A 514 34.38 -5.28 0.15
C GLU A 514 33.10 -4.45 -0.01
N ILE A 515 33.02 -3.35 0.75
CA ILE A 515 31.82 -2.50 0.88
C ILE A 515 32.04 -1.04 0.47
N VAL A 516 33.28 -0.64 0.22
CA VAL A 516 33.67 0.68 -0.29
C VAL A 516 34.55 0.46 -1.51
N PHE A 517 34.26 1.22 -2.55
CA PHE A 517 34.94 1.20 -3.83
C PHE A 517 35.46 2.61 -4.14
N GLU A 518 36.75 2.73 -4.46
CA GLU A 518 37.40 4.01 -4.77
C GLU A 518 36.97 4.56 -6.14
N GLY A 519 36.42 3.71 -7.01
CA GLY A 519 35.96 4.06 -8.34
C GLY A 519 35.28 2.88 -9.03
N VAL A 520 34.83 3.11 -10.26
CA VAL A 520 34.21 2.05 -11.06
C VAL A 520 35.21 0.95 -11.42
N GLU A 521 36.48 1.30 -11.63
CA GLU A 521 37.57 0.36 -11.91
C GLU A 521 37.78 -0.58 -10.73
N ASP A 522 37.89 -0.05 -9.51
CA ASP A 522 38.05 -0.82 -8.27
C ASP A 522 36.87 -1.79 -8.05
N TYR A 523 35.63 -1.31 -8.27
CA TYR A 523 34.45 -2.18 -8.24
C TYR A 523 34.54 -3.36 -9.24
N PHE A 524 34.95 -3.10 -10.48
CA PHE A 524 35.09 -4.17 -11.47
C PHE A 524 36.29 -5.08 -11.22
N GLU A 525 37.39 -4.58 -10.68
CA GLU A 525 38.52 -5.41 -10.24
C GLU A 525 38.08 -6.38 -9.13
N VAL A 526 37.28 -5.91 -8.17
CA VAL A 526 36.66 -6.77 -7.15
C VAL A 526 35.77 -7.81 -7.82
N CYS A 527 34.88 -7.43 -8.74
CA CYS A 527 34.05 -8.39 -9.46
C CYS A 527 34.88 -9.45 -10.23
N GLN A 528 35.92 -9.03 -10.94
CA GLN A 528 36.82 -9.91 -11.70
C GLN A 528 37.61 -10.85 -10.80
N SER A 529 37.95 -10.43 -9.57
CA SER A 529 38.65 -11.28 -8.61
C SER A 529 37.86 -12.55 -8.21
N TYR A 530 36.55 -12.57 -8.44
CA TYR A 530 35.67 -13.72 -8.20
C TYR A 530 35.38 -14.54 -9.47
N GLU A 531 35.87 -14.13 -10.64
CA GLU A 531 35.77 -14.90 -11.88
C GLU A 531 36.44 -16.28 -11.70
N GLY A 532 35.69 -17.34 -12.00
CA GLY A 532 36.14 -18.72 -11.86
C GLY A 532 36.13 -19.28 -10.43
N VAL A 533 35.88 -18.46 -9.40
CA VAL A 533 35.69 -18.92 -8.01
C VAL A 533 34.24 -19.30 -7.76
N VAL A 534 33.28 -18.57 -8.34
CA VAL A 534 31.83 -18.76 -8.14
C VAL A 534 31.21 -19.50 -9.33
N PRO A 535 30.69 -20.74 -9.18
CA PRO A 535 30.26 -21.57 -10.31
C PRO A 535 28.90 -21.21 -10.96
N TRP A 536 28.23 -20.12 -10.55
CA TRP A 536 26.82 -19.84 -10.92
C TRP A 536 26.59 -18.37 -11.29
N LYS A 537 25.68 -18.13 -12.26
CA LYS A 537 25.14 -16.84 -12.74
C LYS A 537 25.78 -15.61 -12.09
N GLU A 538 26.86 -15.11 -12.70
CA GLU A 538 27.70 -14.01 -12.24
C GLU A 538 26.85 -12.83 -11.71
N ASP A 539 25.83 -12.41 -12.45
CA ASP A 539 24.96 -11.30 -12.03
C ASP A 539 24.21 -11.54 -10.72
N ALA A 540 23.72 -12.76 -10.46
CA ALA A 540 22.88 -13.05 -9.30
C ALA A 540 23.70 -13.12 -7.99
N PHE A 541 25.00 -13.42 -8.11
CA PHE A 541 25.93 -13.40 -6.98
C PHE A 541 26.12 -11.97 -6.47
N PHE A 542 26.32 -11.01 -7.39
CA PHE A 542 26.49 -9.60 -7.06
C PHE A 542 25.17 -8.85 -6.89
N CYS A 543 24.10 -9.25 -7.57
CA CYS A 543 22.83 -8.53 -7.65
C CYS A 543 21.59 -9.44 -7.52
N ASP A 544 20.88 -9.35 -6.38
CA ASP A 544 19.56 -9.96 -6.23
C ASP A 544 18.51 -9.09 -6.92
N GLY A 545 18.20 -9.40 -8.20
CA GLY A 545 17.16 -8.71 -8.97
C GLY A 545 15.77 -8.74 -8.33
N CYS A 546 15.53 -9.57 -7.30
CA CYS A 546 14.28 -9.63 -6.53
C CYS A 546 14.38 -9.01 -5.13
N ALA A 547 15.49 -8.35 -4.76
CA ALA A 547 15.70 -7.81 -3.41
C ALA A 547 14.55 -6.91 -2.95
N TYR A 548 14.01 -6.12 -3.89
CA TYR A 548 12.92 -5.15 -3.66
C TYR A 548 11.54 -5.64 -4.14
N GLY A 549 11.38 -6.95 -4.38
CA GLY A 549 10.12 -7.56 -4.79
C GLY A 549 10.11 -7.97 -6.26
N ALA A 550 9.54 -7.15 -7.13
CA ALA A 550 9.50 -7.45 -8.58
C ALA A 550 10.90 -7.36 -9.20
N TRP A 551 11.16 -8.19 -10.21
CA TRP A 551 12.45 -8.24 -10.90
C TRP A 551 12.85 -6.85 -11.45
N THR A 552 13.98 -6.33 -11.01
CA THR A 552 14.56 -5.06 -11.48
C THR A 552 15.49 -5.28 -12.66
N ARG A 553 15.72 -4.24 -13.47
CA ARG A 553 16.73 -4.26 -14.56
C ARG A 553 18.12 -3.86 -14.07
N LEU A 554 18.36 -3.98 -12.76
CA LEU A 554 19.63 -3.67 -12.14
C LEU A 554 20.61 -4.81 -12.41
N SER A 555 21.85 -4.46 -12.67
CA SER A 555 22.96 -5.38 -12.93
C SER A 555 24.26 -4.75 -12.44
N PRO A 556 25.35 -5.54 -12.29
CA PRO A 556 26.68 -5.01 -11.98
C PRO A 556 27.12 -3.85 -12.89
N ASP A 557 26.76 -3.89 -14.18
CA ASP A 557 27.09 -2.86 -15.16
C ASP A 557 26.49 -1.47 -14.84
N SER A 558 25.48 -1.39 -13.97
CA SER A 558 24.90 -0.11 -13.55
C SER A 558 25.91 0.75 -12.76
N ALA A 559 27.01 0.16 -12.26
CA ALA A 559 28.05 0.86 -11.53
C ALA A 559 28.71 1.99 -12.33
N THR A 560 28.95 1.82 -13.63
CA THR A 560 29.54 2.86 -14.48
C THR A 560 28.72 4.14 -14.47
N GLN A 561 27.41 4.02 -14.65
CA GLN A 561 26.50 5.16 -14.61
C GLN A 561 26.49 5.84 -13.24
N PHE A 562 26.51 5.06 -12.15
CA PHE A 562 26.55 5.62 -10.80
C PHE A 562 27.83 6.40 -10.54
N TRP A 563 28.98 5.90 -11.01
CA TRP A 563 30.25 6.61 -10.88
C TRP A 563 30.28 7.92 -11.67
N GLU A 564 29.78 7.92 -12.91
CA GLU A 564 29.64 9.13 -13.72
C GLU A 564 28.74 10.15 -13.02
N THR A 565 27.59 9.69 -12.52
CA THR A 565 26.60 10.54 -11.84
C THR A 565 27.12 11.15 -10.55
N THR A 566 27.88 10.40 -9.74
CA THR A 566 28.44 10.93 -8.48
C THR A 566 29.58 11.91 -8.70
N GLY A 567 30.18 11.92 -9.89
CA GLY A 567 31.18 12.90 -10.31
C GLY A 567 30.58 14.24 -10.76
N ASP A 568 29.28 14.27 -11.05
CA ASP A 568 28.58 15.50 -11.42
C ASP A 568 28.25 16.34 -10.19
N GLU A 569 28.74 17.59 -10.18
CA GLU A 569 28.52 18.56 -9.12
C GLU A 569 27.02 18.82 -8.88
N GLU A 570 26.20 18.80 -9.93
CA GLU A 570 24.74 18.97 -9.81
C GLU A 570 24.12 17.88 -8.91
N HIS A 571 24.71 16.69 -8.86
CA HIS A 571 24.17 15.54 -8.16
C HIS A 571 24.77 15.28 -6.78
N ASN A 572 25.92 15.88 -6.46
CA ASN A 572 26.63 15.68 -5.19
C ASN A 572 26.76 16.94 -4.31
N THR A 573 26.35 18.13 -4.78
CA THR A 573 26.42 19.41 -4.03
C THR A 573 25.72 19.39 -2.68
N TRP A 574 24.59 18.69 -2.54
CA TRP A 574 23.91 18.52 -1.24
C TRP A 574 24.73 17.70 -0.23
N LEU A 575 25.65 16.85 -0.73
CA LEU A 575 26.48 15.97 0.08
C LEU A 575 27.85 16.59 0.39
N LEU A 576 28.50 17.15 -0.64
CA LEU A 576 29.85 17.70 -0.58
C LEU A 576 29.85 19.21 -0.26
N GLY A 577 28.75 19.90 -0.55
CA GLY A 577 28.58 21.33 -0.30
C GLY A 577 27.95 21.64 1.05
N ASN A 578 27.73 22.93 1.28
CA ASN A 578 27.07 23.46 2.46
C ASN A 578 25.57 23.75 2.24
N GLU A 579 25.00 23.30 1.12
CA GLU A 579 23.59 23.53 0.83
C GLU A 579 22.72 22.50 1.56
N PRO A 580 21.88 22.94 2.52
CA PRO A 580 20.97 22.03 3.19
C PRO A 580 19.91 21.54 2.20
N ILE A 581 19.69 20.23 2.15
CA ILE A 581 18.59 19.61 1.41
C ILE A 581 17.58 19.03 2.41
N THR A 582 16.29 19.15 2.12
CA THR A 582 15.26 18.47 2.93
C THR A 582 15.24 16.98 2.59
N PHE A 583 14.72 16.16 3.50
CA PHE A 583 14.56 14.73 3.24
C PHE A 583 13.72 14.46 1.99
N LEU A 584 12.58 15.13 1.85
CA LEU A 584 11.67 14.95 0.72
C LEU A 584 12.31 15.38 -0.61
N ASP A 585 13.08 16.45 -0.61
CA ASP A 585 13.79 16.90 -1.82
C ASP A 585 14.91 15.94 -2.21
N LEU A 586 15.62 15.36 -1.23
CA LEU A 586 16.61 14.33 -1.51
C LEU A 586 15.96 13.07 -2.09
N VAL A 587 14.82 12.63 -1.55
CA VAL A 587 14.04 11.53 -2.14
C VAL A 587 13.67 11.87 -3.59
N ARG A 588 13.07 13.04 -3.84
CA ARG A 588 12.70 13.48 -5.20
C ARG A 588 13.91 13.49 -6.14
N LYS A 589 15.06 13.97 -5.67
CA LYS A 589 16.32 13.99 -6.44
C LYS A 589 16.72 12.58 -6.87
N PHE A 590 16.65 11.59 -5.98
CA PHE A 590 16.96 10.20 -6.33
C PHE A 590 15.89 9.50 -7.19
N THR A 591 14.63 9.89 -7.06
CA THR A 591 13.53 9.19 -7.75
C THR A 591 13.17 9.77 -9.11
N HIS A 592 13.41 11.07 -9.34
CA HIS A 592 13.02 11.77 -10.57
C HIS A 592 14.20 12.22 -11.43
N SER A 593 15.43 12.14 -10.92
CA SER A 593 16.59 12.43 -11.75
C SER A 593 16.78 11.37 -12.83
N THR A 594 17.00 11.82 -14.06
CA THR A 594 17.42 10.97 -15.17
C THR A 594 18.80 10.36 -14.96
N ALA A 595 19.56 10.85 -13.98
CA ALA A 595 20.86 10.32 -13.61
C ALA A 595 20.78 9.01 -12.82
N PHE A 596 19.62 8.69 -12.22
CA PHE A 596 19.39 7.43 -11.50
C PHE A 596 18.22 6.61 -12.09
N PRO A 597 18.22 6.30 -13.40
CA PRO A 597 17.04 5.80 -14.11
C PRO A 597 16.56 4.43 -13.61
N THR A 598 17.43 3.66 -12.96
CA THR A 598 17.15 2.30 -12.50
C THR A 598 16.79 2.21 -11.01
N MET A 599 16.93 3.28 -10.23
CA MET A 599 16.68 3.24 -8.78
C MET A 599 15.18 3.25 -8.43
N GLY A 600 14.36 3.95 -9.20
CA GLY A 600 12.93 4.04 -8.94
C GLY A 600 12.56 4.55 -7.54
N PRO A 601 11.26 4.64 -7.20
CA PRO A 601 10.82 5.31 -5.98
C PRO A 601 11.33 4.70 -4.67
N LEU A 602 11.35 3.37 -4.58
CA LEU A 602 11.69 2.67 -3.35
C LEU A 602 13.19 2.74 -3.03
N ILE A 603 14.07 2.52 -4.01
CA ILE A 603 15.52 2.54 -3.76
C ILE A 603 15.97 3.97 -3.45
N GLY A 604 15.43 4.97 -4.16
CA GLY A 604 15.69 6.38 -3.86
C GLY A 604 15.30 6.77 -2.44
N TYR A 605 14.11 6.37 -1.98
CA TYR A 605 13.69 6.57 -0.58
C TYR A 605 14.63 5.88 0.42
N LEU A 606 15.03 4.63 0.16
CA LEU A 606 15.91 3.88 1.07
C LEU A 606 17.32 4.47 1.14
N LEU A 607 17.83 4.99 0.04
CA LEU A 607 19.12 5.69 -0.01
C LEU A 607 19.05 7.02 0.76
N ALA A 608 18.02 7.84 0.55
CA ALA A 608 17.81 9.05 1.34
C ALA A 608 17.69 8.73 2.84
N SER A 609 16.98 7.65 3.19
CA SER A 609 16.84 7.18 4.57
C SER A 609 18.18 6.79 5.19
N ASP A 610 19.12 6.27 4.42
CA ASP A 610 20.46 5.95 4.91
C ASP A 610 21.25 7.20 5.25
N TYR A 611 21.21 8.22 4.39
CA TYR A 611 21.86 9.50 4.64
C TYR A 611 21.23 10.26 5.82
N ALA A 612 19.92 10.15 6.01
CA ALA A 612 19.24 10.71 7.17
C ALA A 612 19.64 9.99 8.47
N LEU A 613 19.79 8.66 8.45
CA LEU A 613 20.30 7.89 9.58
C LEU A 613 21.78 8.20 9.88
N ALA A 614 22.57 8.48 8.84
CA ALA A 614 23.96 8.91 8.98
C ALA A 614 24.12 10.38 9.41
N GLY A 615 23.02 11.12 9.58
CA GLY A 615 23.04 12.51 10.04
C GLY A 615 23.44 13.55 8.99
N VAL A 616 23.43 13.19 7.70
CA VAL A 616 23.69 14.14 6.60
C VAL A 616 22.47 15.00 6.31
N VAL A 617 21.28 14.42 6.43
CA VAL A 617 19.98 15.07 6.21
C VAL A 617 19.10 14.87 7.43
N GLU A 618 18.23 15.84 7.72
CA GLU A 618 17.26 15.70 8.80
C GLU A 618 16.29 14.54 8.51
N LYS A 619 15.89 13.80 9.53
CA LYS A 619 14.89 12.73 9.39
C LYS A 619 13.52 13.36 9.09
N PRO A 620 12.68 12.73 8.26
CA PRO A 620 11.33 13.23 8.05
C PRO A 620 10.51 13.12 9.33
N THR A 621 9.52 13.97 9.46
CA THR A 621 8.43 13.79 10.43
C THR A 621 7.62 12.53 10.11
N ILE A 622 6.85 12.03 11.09
CA ILE A 622 5.95 10.89 10.87
C ILE A 622 4.92 11.18 9.76
N ARG A 623 4.42 12.43 9.69
CA ARG A 623 3.47 12.84 8.65
C ARG A 623 4.10 12.78 7.25
N GLU A 624 5.26 13.40 7.05
CA GLU A 624 5.99 13.36 5.78
C GLU A 624 6.32 11.91 5.35
N LEU A 625 6.68 11.06 6.31
CA LEU A 625 6.88 9.63 6.04
C LEU A 625 5.58 8.95 5.60
N GLY A 626 4.44 9.31 6.20
CA GLY A 626 3.12 8.83 5.79
C GLY A 626 2.74 9.22 4.35
N GLU A 627 3.06 10.44 3.95
CA GLU A 627 2.91 10.93 2.57
C GLU A 627 3.78 10.11 1.60
N LEU A 628 5.03 9.85 1.98
CA LEU A 628 5.93 8.98 1.21
C LEU A 628 5.40 7.54 1.11
N VAL A 629 4.89 6.98 2.21
CA VAL A 629 4.28 5.63 2.21
C VAL A 629 3.09 5.58 1.25
N PHE A 630 2.25 6.62 1.21
CA PHE A 630 1.12 6.73 0.27
C PHE A 630 1.55 6.87 -1.19
N SER A 631 2.61 7.62 -1.47
CA SER A 631 3.11 7.80 -2.84
C SER A 631 3.80 6.53 -3.37
N ILE A 632 4.60 5.86 -2.53
CA ILE A 632 5.38 4.66 -2.90
C ILE A 632 4.47 3.41 -3.05
N ARG A 633 3.44 3.27 -2.22
CA ARG A 633 2.46 2.15 -2.23
C ARG A 633 3.08 0.75 -2.24
N LYS A 634 4.11 0.55 -1.41
CA LYS A 634 4.80 -0.75 -1.26
C LYS A 634 4.43 -1.44 0.06
N GLY A 635 5.41 -2.08 0.70
CA GLY A 635 5.21 -2.96 1.84
C GLY A 635 4.56 -2.25 3.02
N ALA A 636 5.05 -1.06 3.41
CA ALA A 636 4.49 -0.34 4.55
C ALA A 636 3.03 0.06 4.36
N TYR A 637 2.66 0.55 3.17
CA TYR A 637 1.26 0.87 2.82
C TYR A 637 0.35 -0.38 2.94
N THR A 638 0.86 -1.52 2.45
CA THR A 638 0.15 -2.81 2.59
C THR A 638 0.05 -3.22 4.06
N GLY A 639 1.10 -3.00 4.84
CA GLY A 639 1.15 -3.24 6.28
C GLY A 639 0.07 -2.45 7.04
N LEU A 640 -0.06 -1.14 6.78
CA LEU A 640 -1.12 -0.31 7.36
C LEU A 640 -2.52 -0.84 6.98
N SER A 641 -2.70 -1.22 5.72
CA SER A 641 -3.97 -1.81 5.25
C SER A 641 -4.28 -3.14 5.98
N ASN A 642 -3.26 -3.96 6.24
CA ASN A 642 -3.40 -5.23 6.97
C ASN A 642 -3.71 -5.01 8.46
N LEU A 643 -3.28 -3.90 9.05
CA LEU A 643 -3.67 -3.47 10.40
C LEU A 643 -5.11 -2.91 10.46
N GLY A 644 -5.81 -2.86 9.34
CA GLY A 644 -7.21 -2.42 9.26
C GLY A 644 -7.38 -0.93 8.99
N PHE A 645 -6.31 -0.16 8.79
CA PHE A 645 -6.42 1.27 8.48
C PHE A 645 -6.98 1.51 7.07
N ALA A 646 -7.79 2.55 6.93
CA ALA A 646 -8.32 3.00 5.64
C ALA A 646 -7.36 4.00 4.96
N CYS A 647 -6.35 3.51 4.26
CA CYS A 647 -5.35 4.33 3.57
C CYS A 647 -5.83 4.90 2.21
N ALA A 648 -7.06 5.42 2.14
CA ALA A 648 -7.69 5.83 0.86
C ALA A 648 -7.08 7.10 0.26
N THR A 649 -6.57 7.99 1.11
CA THR A 649 -5.94 9.25 0.74
C THR A 649 -4.55 9.36 1.39
N GLU A 650 -3.77 10.34 0.93
CA GLU A 650 -2.47 10.67 1.50
C GLU A 650 -2.59 11.03 2.98
N ASP A 651 -3.45 11.99 3.32
CA ASP A 651 -3.70 12.42 4.70
C ASP A 651 -4.19 11.28 5.59
N ALA A 652 -5.09 10.42 5.09
CA ALA A 652 -5.55 9.24 5.84
C ALA A 652 -4.42 8.23 6.11
N THR A 653 -3.45 8.12 5.19
CA THR A 653 -2.27 7.26 5.36
C THR A 653 -1.29 7.85 6.36
N ALA A 654 -1.07 9.17 6.32
CA ALA A 654 -0.26 9.88 7.29
C ALA A 654 -0.85 9.79 8.70
N GLY A 655 -2.15 10.07 8.86
CA GLY A 655 -2.84 9.92 10.14
C GLY A 655 -2.82 8.48 10.67
N ALA A 656 -2.94 7.47 9.78
CA ALA A 656 -2.79 6.07 10.17
C ALA A 656 -1.38 5.74 10.72
N LEU A 657 -0.34 6.32 10.11
CA LEU A 657 1.04 6.12 10.56
C LEU A 657 1.31 6.81 11.91
N GLU A 658 0.74 8.00 12.13
CA GLU A 658 0.79 8.70 13.43
C GLU A 658 0.13 7.89 14.56
N VAL A 659 -1.07 7.36 14.29
CA VAL A 659 -1.77 6.50 15.26
C VAL A 659 -0.97 5.24 15.56
N LEU A 660 -0.40 4.60 14.53
CA LEU A 660 0.44 3.42 14.74
C LEU A 660 1.70 3.74 15.55
N HIS A 661 2.38 4.84 15.25
CA HIS A 661 3.54 5.29 16.00
C HIS A 661 3.20 5.44 17.49
N ALA A 662 2.11 6.13 17.80
CA ALA A 662 1.63 6.30 19.18
C ALA A 662 1.35 4.96 19.86
N GLU A 663 0.70 4.02 19.16
CA GLU A 663 0.42 2.69 19.70
C GLU A 663 1.68 1.85 19.92
N ILE A 664 2.69 1.96 19.04
CA ILE A 664 3.99 1.30 19.25
C ILE A 664 4.70 1.88 20.47
N CYS A 665 4.75 3.21 20.61
CA CYS A 665 5.33 3.85 21.79
C CYS A 665 4.62 3.46 23.08
N ARG A 666 3.30 3.25 23.02
CA ARG A 666 2.47 2.86 24.16
C ARG A 666 2.65 1.40 24.56
N ARG A 667 2.76 0.49 23.59
CA ARG A 667 2.79 -0.97 23.82
C ARG A 667 4.20 -1.54 23.99
N LEU A 668 5.19 -1.03 23.24
CA LEU A 668 6.56 -1.53 23.32
C LEU A 668 7.35 -0.79 24.41
N PRO A 669 8.03 -1.53 25.32
CA PRO A 669 8.89 -0.93 26.32
C PRO A 669 9.94 0.00 25.72
N GLU A 670 10.20 1.13 26.38
CA GLU A 670 11.19 2.12 25.90
C GLU A 670 12.58 1.49 25.73
N THR A 671 13.00 0.61 26.64
CA THR A 671 14.28 -0.10 26.56
C THR A 671 14.40 -0.91 25.27
N ARG A 672 13.32 -1.58 24.84
CA ARG A 672 13.27 -2.34 23.59
C ARG A 672 13.26 -1.42 22.37
N ARG A 673 12.53 -0.30 22.43
CA ARG A 673 12.53 0.73 21.38
C ARG A 673 13.93 1.33 21.17
N VAL A 674 14.63 1.68 22.24
CA VAL A 674 16.02 2.18 22.17
C VAL A 674 16.95 1.11 21.58
N GLN A 675 16.85 -0.13 22.05
CA GLN A 675 17.71 -1.22 21.56
C GLN A 675 17.56 -1.49 20.06
N MET A 676 16.33 -1.40 19.52
CA MET A 676 16.11 -1.57 18.08
C MET A 676 16.42 -0.32 17.24
N GLY A 677 16.84 0.79 17.87
CA GLY A 677 17.03 2.07 17.20
C GLY A 677 15.72 2.67 16.69
N TYR A 678 14.61 2.45 17.41
CA TYR A 678 13.27 2.83 16.97
C TYR A 678 13.16 4.30 16.61
N ASP A 679 12.84 4.55 15.34
CA ASP A 679 12.51 5.83 14.78
C ASP A 679 11.47 5.66 13.66
N VAL A 680 11.23 6.74 12.91
CA VAL A 680 10.29 6.76 11.80
C VAL A 680 10.61 5.70 10.73
N PHE A 681 11.89 5.46 10.43
CA PHE A 681 12.31 4.47 9.43
C PHE A 681 12.18 3.04 9.95
N ILE A 682 12.49 2.79 11.22
CA ILE A 682 12.24 1.48 11.83
C ILE A 682 10.75 1.16 11.84
N LEU A 683 9.88 2.13 12.13
CA LEU A 683 8.42 1.95 12.07
C LEU A 683 7.96 1.53 10.65
N GLU A 684 8.39 2.25 9.61
CA GLU A 684 8.08 1.89 8.22
C GLU A 684 8.61 0.51 7.86
N HIS A 685 9.83 0.19 8.29
CA HIS A 685 10.43 -1.10 8.03
C HIS A 685 9.66 -2.25 8.69
N MET A 686 9.28 -2.10 9.97
CA MET A 686 8.45 -3.06 10.70
C MET A 686 7.15 -3.33 9.96
N LEU A 687 6.46 -2.26 9.51
CA LEU A 687 5.24 -2.36 8.71
C LEU A 687 5.45 -3.13 7.40
N CYS A 688 6.55 -2.86 6.70
CA CYS A 688 6.92 -3.55 5.47
C CYS A 688 7.13 -5.05 5.67
N LYS A 689 7.54 -5.49 6.87
CA LYS A 689 7.73 -6.91 7.20
C LYS A 689 6.50 -7.60 7.76
N PHE A 690 5.51 -6.87 8.28
CA PHE A 690 4.32 -7.45 8.94
C PHE A 690 3.66 -8.58 8.14
N GLY A 691 3.37 -8.33 6.86
CA GLY A 691 2.77 -9.35 5.98
C GLY A 691 3.68 -10.54 5.66
N ARG A 692 5.00 -10.39 5.80
CA ARG A 692 6.00 -11.45 5.54
C ARG A 692 6.29 -12.31 6.78
N LEU A 693 6.00 -11.76 7.96
CA LEU A 693 6.06 -12.46 9.25
C LEU A 693 4.80 -13.28 9.51
N SER A 694 3.70 -12.91 8.87
CA SER A 694 2.43 -13.64 8.91
C SER A 694 2.45 -14.83 7.94
N GLY A 695 2.12 -16.03 8.43
CA GLY A 695 2.08 -17.26 7.64
C GLY A 695 2.17 -18.50 8.52
N ASN A 696 2.12 -19.70 7.91
CA ASN A 696 1.95 -20.98 8.62
C ASN A 696 2.88 -21.15 9.84
N VAL A 697 4.15 -20.75 9.76
CA VAL A 697 5.10 -20.91 10.88
C VAL A 697 4.69 -20.05 12.08
N TYR A 698 4.23 -18.83 11.85
CA TYR A 698 3.71 -17.97 12.90
C TYR A 698 2.35 -18.45 13.39
N ASP A 699 1.45 -18.84 12.49
CA ASP A 699 0.10 -19.30 12.85
C ASP A 699 0.16 -20.56 13.74
N GLU A 700 1.08 -21.49 13.43
CA GLU A 700 1.37 -22.66 14.26
C GLU A 700 1.96 -22.31 15.63
N LEU A 701 2.77 -21.25 15.72
CA LEU A 701 3.29 -20.74 16.98
C LEU A 701 2.17 -20.08 17.80
N ALA A 702 1.37 -19.23 17.18
CA ALA A 702 0.27 -18.53 17.82
C ALA A 702 -0.79 -19.49 18.36
N ALA A 703 -1.09 -20.58 17.64
CA ALA A 703 -2.04 -21.61 18.08
C ALA A 703 -1.58 -22.43 19.31
N CYS A 704 -0.33 -22.27 19.78
CA CYS A 704 0.15 -22.89 21.01
C CYS A 704 -0.20 -22.09 22.27
N TYR A 705 -0.65 -20.84 22.11
CA TYR A 705 -1.13 -19.96 23.18
C TYR A 705 -2.66 -19.92 23.17
#